data_AF-A0A2T2WLK9-F1
#
_entry.id   AF-A0A2T2WLK9-F1
#
_cell.length_a   1.000
_cell.length_b   1.000
_cell.length_c   1.000
_cell.angle_alpha   90.00
_cell.angle_beta   90.00
_cell.angle_gamma   90.00
#
_symmetry.space_group_name_H-M   'P 1'
#
loop_
_entity.id
_entity.type
_entity.pdbx_description
1 polymer ?
#
loop_
_entity_poly.entity_id
_entity_poly.type
_entity_poly.pdbx_seq_one_letter_code
_entity_poly.pdbx_strand_id
1 'polypeptide(L)'
;MANSVQPKLFGPSSARLQWGLQGYWFAFNLQGSALLTIVVPETVLRFSTRVSHTTLLAQIATLVALAAMIMSPVTGIWSDREKRRRGGRLQLLWWGTALNVAGLFSALLARSFVLLSGCIIVAILGQTTAQSAYQAMMPEIVPRERWGRASGYMGLASLTGSMSGLAVAGLFSADDAYLVMVVTALAGGLLTTWAVPRHPLPSVAVHAVVRDHRVFVRVFSGRFALMFGQTLLMTYVLYFFRGVLHVSRPAAGTAAVAGLAMGGAVISTVVLGFVSDRTKLNRADLVAAAGIPMAVAALGFAVWPSTGMIPLWALLYGGGYGTVLSVDWALALDSIPDLGNVARDLGVWGIASGLPPVLAPAVGGWILSWALPIGQRYRVLFLMAGLAFVLGSIIVLSVRRPRARREWSPALAGLVLVVLLVYTRLRYQIGVMGRIPGEGRSRLIVANHAHDLEGMIIPTELARFGGVWHPVMSAGSVRMFEPGFMAARVPGPVGPLLAWWNVGPIVRILGVRPIEDRPLSRPLASWAYLVFQNFGNLPLAEVFEASQIPPHIPHDARLSVCWSTRFVRDLRYDVTIMALTKDYRDWVRRELRHQVESEMNTFSSLLQRGYTVYTTPEGRMCDDGRLGRFRKSLGVMQEAAARVYVAGVSYDVLRPGKLRMWVRFELPRWPDQLELSVTAARPITASHLIIRAWLERPHVRDLDVLADALTHLHEVRDAGLVVANDLTRNPEACLRETLVELVRRSQVGAAITDARFPFVKDFVSYYRNQWIEIAELLRWMSAERPDHESL
;
A
#
# COMPACT_ATOMS: atom_id res chain seq x y z
N MET A 1 -3.12 59.65 -15.36
CA MET A 1 -2.55 59.86 -14.01
C MET A 1 -3.63 59.45 -13.01
N ALA A 2 -3.65 58.22 -12.50
CA ALA A 2 -2.91 57.86 -11.29
C ALA A 2 -2.29 56.46 -11.42
N ASN A 3 -0.96 56.46 -11.52
CA ASN A 3 -0.13 55.30 -11.21
C ASN A 3 -0.30 54.99 -9.72
N SER A 4 -1.05 53.95 -9.36
CA SER A 4 -0.85 53.29 -8.07
C SER A 4 0.29 52.29 -8.23
N VAL A 5 1.50 52.81 -8.02
CA VAL A 5 2.71 52.04 -7.76
C VAL A 5 2.41 51.10 -6.58
N GLN A 6 2.00 49.87 -6.84
CA GLN A 6 2.08 48.83 -5.83
C GLN A 6 3.56 48.49 -5.66
N PRO A 7 4.08 48.41 -4.42
CA PRO A 7 5.40 47.85 -4.26
C PRO A 7 5.37 46.40 -4.77
N LYS A 8 6.28 46.09 -5.69
CA LYS A 8 6.70 44.73 -6.09
C LYS A 8 7.28 43.94 -4.90
N LEU A 9 6.75 44.08 -3.69
CA LEU A 9 7.39 43.54 -2.49
C LEU A 9 7.24 42.02 -2.42
N PHE A 10 6.13 41.45 -2.91
CA PHE A 10 5.93 40.00 -2.89
C PHE A 10 5.14 39.50 -4.11
N GLY A 11 5.85 39.01 -5.13
CA GLY A 11 5.20 38.16 -6.12
C GLY A 11 4.62 36.91 -5.42
N PRO A 12 3.54 36.29 -5.94
CA PRO A 12 2.93 35.08 -5.37
C PRO A 12 3.89 33.86 -5.30
N SER A 13 5.11 34.01 -5.83
CA SER A 13 6.21 33.03 -5.85
C SER A 13 7.35 33.37 -4.89
N SER A 14 7.30 34.51 -4.19
CA SER A 14 8.41 34.93 -3.32
C SER A 14 8.48 34.06 -2.06
N ALA A 15 9.68 33.56 -1.73
CA ALA A 15 9.90 32.80 -0.50
C ALA A 15 9.50 33.60 0.76
N ARG A 16 9.60 34.93 0.70
CA ARG A 16 9.17 35.83 1.78
C ARG A 16 7.66 35.79 2.03
N LEU A 17 6.83 35.72 0.98
CA LEU A 17 5.38 35.53 1.14
C LEU A 17 5.08 34.17 1.79
N GLN A 18 5.75 33.11 1.32
CA GLN A 18 5.55 31.76 1.86
C GLN A 18 5.88 31.70 3.35
N TRP A 19 7.04 32.22 3.76
CA TRP A 19 7.43 32.29 5.17
C TRP A 19 6.54 33.20 6.01
N GLY A 20 6.13 34.35 5.47
CA GLY A 20 5.20 35.26 6.15
C GLY A 20 3.87 34.59 6.45
N LEU A 21 3.31 33.84 5.49
CA LEU A 21 2.09 33.06 5.71
C LEU A 21 2.26 32.01 6.81
N GLN A 22 3.42 31.35 6.90
CA GLN A 22 3.68 30.31 7.91
C GLN A 22 3.88 30.82 9.35
N GLY A 23 3.89 32.13 9.60
CA GLY A 23 4.10 32.69 10.95
C GLY A 23 3.17 32.08 12.01
N TYR A 24 1.86 32.07 11.74
CA TYR A 24 0.88 31.43 12.62
C TYR A 24 1.09 29.92 12.73
N TRP A 25 1.38 29.22 11.63
CA TRP A 25 1.58 27.76 11.65
C TRP A 25 2.79 27.36 12.49
N PHE A 26 3.87 28.14 12.44
CA PHE A 26 5.02 27.97 13.32
C PHE A 26 4.62 28.10 14.80
N ALA A 27 3.94 29.20 15.16
CA ALA A 27 3.49 29.44 16.54
C ALA A 27 2.54 28.34 17.04
N PHE A 28 1.63 27.87 16.18
CA PHE A 28 0.73 26.77 16.46
C PHE A 28 1.49 25.48 16.85
N ASN A 29 2.50 25.08 16.08
CA ASN A 29 3.28 23.87 16.36
C ASN A 29 4.21 24.05 17.57
N LEU A 30 4.76 25.26 17.79
CA LEU A 30 5.52 25.60 18.99
C LEU A 30 4.68 25.41 20.24
N GLN A 31 3.50 26.04 20.29
CA GLN A 31 2.58 25.89 21.42
C GLN A 31 2.16 24.43 21.60
N GLY A 32 1.80 23.73 20.51
CA GLY A 32 1.34 22.34 20.57
C GLY A 32 2.38 21.39 21.20
N SER A 33 3.66 21.56 20.86
CA SER A 33 4.75 20.73 21.40
C SER A 33 5.24 21.17 22.77
N ALA A 34 5.15 22.46 23.13
CA ALA A 34 5.50 22.94 24.47
C ALA A 34 4.44 22.57 25.50
N LEU A 35 3.17 22.88 25.19
CA LEU A 35 2.07 22.95 26.14
C LEU A 35 1.77 21.60 26.79
N LEU A 36 1.37 20.59 26.01
CA LEU A 36 0.93 19.30 26.56
C LEU A 36 2.09 18.34 26.88
N THR A 37 3.26 18.56 26.28
CA THR A 37 4.39 17.64 26.46
C THR A 37 5.19 17.93 27.73
N ILE A 38 5.36 19.20 28.11
CA ILE A 38 6.22 19.58 29.25
C ILE A 38 5.53 20.59 30.17
N VAL A 39 5.02 21.71 29.64
CA VAL A 39 4.53 22.83 30.45
C VAL A 39 3.34 22.45 31.34
N VAL A 40 2.33 21.79 30.78
CA VAL A 40 1.16 21.32 31.55
C VAL A 40 1.55 20.26 32.59
N PRO A 41 2.30 19.19 32.26
CA PRO A 41 2.83 18.26 33.26
C PRO A 41 3.55 18.96 34.41
N GLU A 42 4.44 19.90 34.14
CA GLU A 42 5.17 20.66 35.17
C GLU A 42 4.23 21.53 36.02
N THR A 43 3.28 22.22 35.38
CA THR A 43 2.29 23.06 36.10
C THR A 43 1.43 22.20 37.02
N VAL A 44 1.08 20.97 36.61
CA VAL A 44 0.27 20.04 37.40
C VAL A 44 0.99 19.59 38.67
N LEU A 45 2.33 19.53 38.69
CA LEU A 45 3.11 19.18 39.89
C LEU A 45 2.98 20.21 41.02
N ARG A 46 2.58 21.45 40.70
CA ARG A 46 2.38 22.53 41.68
C ARG A 46 1.15 22.30 42.57
N PHE A 47 0.23 21.42 42.17
CA PHE A 47 -0.97 21.11 42.94
C PHE A 47 -0.75 19.87 43.81
N SER A 48 -1.09 19.97 45.10
CA SER A 48 -1.13 18.84 46.01
C SER A 48 -2.40 18.02 45.76
N THR A 49 -2.28 16.70 45.57
CA THR A 49 -3.43 15.89 45.17
C THR A 49 -3.49 14.55 45.90
N ARG A 50 -4.71 14.15 46.28
CA ARG A 50 -5.04 12.78 46.74
C ARG A 50 -5.02 11.76 45.59
N VAL A 51 -4.96 12.23 44.35
CA VAL A 51 -4.96 11.46 43.10
C VAL A 51 -3.58 11.57 42.45
N SER A 52 -3.10 10.51 41.79
CA SER A 52 -1.83 10.53 41.05
C SER A 52 -1.81 11.60 39.95
N HIS A 53 -0.71 12.37 39.85
CA HIS A 53 -0.48 13.35 38.79
C HIS A 53 -0.56 12.74 37.38
N THR A 54 -0.21 11.47 37.22
CA THR A 54 -0.34 10.75 35.94
C THR A 54 -1.80 10.61 35.49
N THR A 55 -2.72 10.39 36.44
CA THR A 55 -4.16 10.30 36.17
C THR A 55 -4.73 11.65 35.78
N LEU A 56 -4.31 12.72 36.47
CA LEU A 56 -4.73 14.09 36.16
C LEU A 56 -4.24 14.54 34.78
N LEU A 57 -3.00 14.20 34.44
CA LEU A 57 -2.44 14.47 33.12
C LEU A 57 -3.17 13.71 32.02
N ALA A 58 -3.53 12.44 32.26
CA ALA A 58 -4.32 11.66 31.32
C ALA A 58 -5.74 12.26 31.11
N GLN A 59 -6.37 12.74 32.19
CA GLN A 59 -7.68 13.40 32.13
C GLN A 59 -7.64 14.68 31.30
N ILE A 60 -6.72 15.61 31.61
CA ILE A 60 -6.62 16.88 30.88
C ILE A 60 -6.24 16.64 29.42
N ALA A 61 -5.30 15.74 29.12
CA ALA A 61 -4.90 15.41 27.75
C ALA A 61 -6.08 14.82 26.94
N THR A 62 -6.88 13.94 27.55
CA THR A 62 -8.07 13.36 26.91
C THR A 62 -9.14 14.42 26.64
N LEU A 63 -9.45 15.26 27.64
CA LEU A 63 -10.42 16.35 27.50
C LEU A 63 -10.01 17.34 26.41
N VAL A 64 -8.74 17.73 26.39
CA VAL A 64 -8.17 18.63 25.37
C VAL A 64 -8.23 18.02 23.97
N ALA A 65 -7.85 16.74 23.82
CA ALA A 65 -7.91 16.06 22.53
C ALA A 65 -9.36 15.97 22.00
N LEU A 66 -10.32 15.62 22.86
CA LEU A 66 -11.74 15.57 22.51
C LEU A 66 -12.28 16.96 22.15
N ALA A 67 -11.95 17.98 22.94
CA ALA A 67 -12.36 19.36 22.68
C ALA A 67 -11.83 19.86 21.33
N ALA A 68 -10.55 19.66 21.03
CA ALA A 68 -9.95 20.04 19.74
C ALA A 68 -10.59 19.28 18.56
N MET A 69 -10.83 17.98 18.73
CA MET A 69 -11.43 17.13 17.70
C MET A 69 -12.86 17.54 17.36
N ILE A 70 -13.68 17.86 18.36
CA ILE A 70 -15.06 18.31 18.16
C ILE A 70 -15.09 19.75 17.62
N MET A 71 -14.19 20.61 18.12
CA MET A 71 -14.19 22.02 17.75
C MET A 71 -13.68 22.26 16.31
N SER A 72 -12.85 21.37 15.78
CA SER A 72 -12.29 21.50 14.42
C SER A 72 -13.37 21.57 13.31
N PRO A 73 -14.33 20.63 13.19
CA PRO A 73 -15.44 20.77 12.25
C PRO A 73 -16.38 21.95 12.57
N VAL A 74 -16.65 22.21 13.85
CA VAL A 74 -17.59 23.28 14.28
C VAL A 74 -17.08 24.65 13.84
N THR A 75 -15.81 24.94 14.11
CA THR A 75 -15.14 26.17 13.69
C THR A 75 -14.98 26.25 12.18
N GLY A 76 -14.78 25.12 11.51
CA GLY A 76 -14.78 25.06 10.04
C GLY A 76 -16.12 25.48 9.44
N ILE A 77 -17.23 24.94 9.95
CA ILE A 77 -18.59 25.33 9.53
C ILE A 77 -18.82 26.82 9.80
N TRP A 78 -18.38 27.32 10.96
CA TRP A 78 -18.50 28.73 11.31
C TRP A 78 -17.69 29.62 10.35
N SER A 79 -16.45 29.24 10.05
CA SER A 79 -15.59 29.96 9.09
C SER A 79 -16.22 30.06 7.71
N ASP A 80 -16.77 28.96 7.19
CA ASP A 80 -17.38 28.96 5.86
C ASP A 80 -18.72 29.71 5.84
N ARG A 81 -19.49 29.70 6.94
CA ARG A 81 -20.69 30.54 7.10
C ARG A 81 -20.34 32.03 7.08
N GLU A 82 -19.30 32.43 7.80
CA GLU A 82 -18.87 33.82 7.88
C GLU A 82 -18.38 34.33 6.53
N LYS A 83 -17.63 33.49 5.80
CA LYS A 83 -17.21 33.78 4.42
C LYS A 83 -18.42 34.00 3.48
N ARG A 84 -19.46 33.17 3.58
CA ARG A 84 -20.71 33.35 2.80
C ARG A 84 -21.43 34.66 3.11
N ARG A 85 -21.31 35.14 4.35
CA ARG A 85 -21.83 36.45 4.80
C ARG A 85 -20.93 37.64 4.45
N ARG A 86 -19.88 37.42 3.63
CA ARG A 86 -18.84 38.38 3.26
C ARG A 86 -17.90 38.78 4.41
N GLY A 87 -17.89 38.06 5.52
CA GLY A 87 -16.90 38.22 6.58
C GLY A 87 -15.52 37.68 6.18
N GLY A 88 -14.46 38.15 6.85
CA GLY A 88 -13.07 37.80 6.54
C GLY A 88 -12.52 36.66 7.40
N ARG A 89 -11.82 35.69 6.80
CA ARG A 89 -11.15 34.59 7.56
C ARG A 89 -10.11 35.10 8.57
N LEU A 90 -9.51 36.27 8.31
CA LEU A 90 -8.59 36.94 9.23
C LEU A 90 -9.26 37.38 10.54
N GLN A 91 -10.54 37.78 10.50
CA GLN A 91 -11.26 38.14 11.73
C GLN A 91 -11.39 36.93 12.64
N LEU A 92 -11.76 35.78 12.07
CA LEU A 92 -11.88 34.53 12.81
C LEU A 92 -10.52 34.03 13.34
N LEU A 93 -9.44 34.22 12.58
CA LEU A 93 -8.07 33.95 13.03
C LEU A 93 -7.75 34.73 14.31
N TRP A 94 -8.04 36.03 14.35
CA TRP A 94 -7.78 36.89 15.51
C TRP A 94 -8.70 36.62 16.68
N TRP A 95 -9.98 36.31 16.46
CA TRP A 95 -10.89 35.86 17.52
C TRP A 95 -10.38 34.58 18.19
N GLY A 96 -9.96 33.59 17.39
CA GLY A 96 -9.35 32.37 17.91
C GLY A 96 -8.04 32.63 18.65
N THR A 97 -7.17 33.49 18.10
CA THR A 97 -5.89 33.86 18.72
C THR A 97 -6.09 34.60 20.04
N ALA A 98 -7.05 35.52 20.12
CA ALA A 98 -7.38 36.23 21.35
C ALA A 98 -7.90 35.27 22.43
N LEU A 99 -8.78 34.34 22.06
CA LEU A 99 -9.27 33.30 22.98
C LEU A 99 -8.15 32.36 23.43
N ASN A 100 -7.24 32.01 22.53
CA ASN A 100 -6.06 31.20 22.84
C ASN A 100 -5.15 31.91 23.86
N VAL A 101 -4.79 33.16 23.59
CA VAL A 101 -3.97 34.00 24.47
C VAL A 101 -4.64 34.20 25.83
N ALA A 102 -5.95 34.46 25.86
CA ALA A 102 -6.69 34.59 27.11
C ALA A 102 -6.63 33.31 27.95
N GLY A 103 -6.77 32.13 27.33
CA GLY A 103 -6.64 30.84 28.00
C GLY A 103 -5.23 30.59 28.54
N LEU A 104 -4.18 30.84 27.73
CA LEU A 104 -2.78 30.68 28.14
C LEU A 104 -2.39 31.65 29.26
N PHE A 105 -2.79 32.91 29.15
CA PHE A 105 -2.53 33.92 30.17
C PHE A 105 -3.29 33.63 31.46
N SER A 106 -4.55 33.17 31.38
CA SER A 106 -5.33 32.79 32.55
C SER A 106 -4.78 31.53 33.24
N ALA A 107 -4.09 30.64 32.50
CA ALA A 107 -3.43 29.47 33.07
C ALA A 107 -2.31 29.85 34.07
N LEU A 108 -1.64 30.99 33.87
CA LEU A 108 -0.65 31.55 34.82
C LEU A 108 -1.27 31.88 36.18
N LEU A 109 -2.56 32.21 36.19
CA LEU A 109 -3.30 32.60 37.39
C LEU A 109 -4.02 31.41 38.03
N ALA A 110 -3.90 30.21 37.47
CA ALA A 110 -4.65 29.05 37.92
C ALA A 110 -4.15 28.54 39.28
N ARG A 111 -5.02 28.62 40.29
CA ARG A 111 -4.74 28.16 41.67
C ARG A 111 -5.28 26.76 41.97
N SER A 112 -5.95 26.12 41.01
CA SER A 112 -6.47 24.76 41.15
C SER A 112 -6.38 24.00 39.84
N PHE A 113 -6.32 22.66 39.92
CA PHE A 113 -6.31 21.79 38.74
C PHE A 113 -7.53 21.99 37.84
N VAL A 114 -8.71 22.22 38.42
CA VAL A 114 -9.95 22.45 37.66
C VAL A 114 -9.87 23.76 36.88
N LEU A 115 -9.38 24.83 37.53
CA LEU A 115 -9.20 26.12 36.86
C LEU A 115 -8.13 26.05 35.77
N LEU A 116 -7.02 25.37 36.03
CA LEU A 116 -5.99 25.10 35.02
C LEU A 116 -6.59 24.35 33.83
N SER A 117 -7.32 23.27 34.08
CA SER A 117 -7.97 22.46 33.04
C SER A 117 -8.92 23.29 32.18
N GLY A 118 -9.74 24.14 32.81
CA GLY A 118 -10.61 25.09 32.11
C GLY A 118 -9.83 26.07 31.23
N CYS A 119 -8.76 26.67 31.75
CA CYS A 119 -7.91 27.61 31.00
C CYS A 119 -7.23 26.95 29.80
N ILE A 120 -6.71 25.74 29.96
CA ILE A 120 -6.09 24.97 28.87
C ILE A 120 -7.13 24.58 27.82
N ILE A 121 -8.34 24.17 28.21
CA ILE A 121 -9.41 23.88 27.26
C ILE A 121 -9.76 25.15 26.46
N VAL A 122 -9.92 26.31 27.11
CA VAL A 122 -10.15 27.59 26.42
C VAL A 122 -9.01 27.91 25.45
N ALA A 123 -7.76 27.74 25.88
CA ALA A 123 -6.59 27.97 25.04
C ALA A 123 -6.63 27.12 23.76
N ILE A 124 -7.00 25.84 23.89
CA ILE A 124 -7.07 24.89 22.78
C ILE A 124 -8.27 25.17 21.86
N LEU A 125 -9.42 25.56 22.40
CA LEU A 125 -10.58 25.95 21.60
C LEU A 125 -10.28 27.19 20.75
N GLY A 126 -9.59 28.18 21.33
CA GLY A 126 -9.08 29.35 20.60
C GLY A 126 -8.09 28.96 19.51
N GLN A 127 -7.11 28.12 19.85
CA GLN A 127 -6.08 27.62 18.93
C GLN A 127 -6.70 26.88 17.73
N THR A 128 -7.67 26.00 18.00
CA THR A 128 -8.39 25.22 16.98
C THR A 128 -9.21 26.14 16.05
N THR A 129 -9.85 27.17 16.61
CA THR A 129 -10.61 28.17 15.84
C THR A 129 -9.71 28.93 14.88
N ALA A 130 -8.57 29.43 15.38
CA ALA A 130 -7.59 30.13 14.57
C ALA A 130 -6.94 29.20 13.52
N GLN A 131 -6.66 27.94 13.88
CA GLN A 131 -6.14 26.92 12.98
C GLN A 131 -7.07 26.67 11.79
N SER A 132 -8.37 26.49 12.05
CA SER A 132 -9.38 26.22 11.02
C SER A 132 -9.46 27.37 10.01
N ALA A 133 -9.49 28.62 10.51
CA ALA A 133 -9.48 29.81 9.67
C ALA A 133 -8.19 29.93 8.82
N TYR A 134 -7.03 29.68 9.44
CA TYR A 134 -5.73 29.71 8.77
C TYR A 134 -5.65 28.71 7.61
N GLN A 135 -5.93 27.43 7.86
CA GLN A 135 -5.77 26.39 6.85
C GLN A 135 -6.70 26.58 5.67
N ALA A 136 -7.90 27.10 5.91
CA ALA A 136 -8.89 27.37 4.88
C ALA A 136 -8.62 28.65 4.08
N MET A 137 -7.85 29.58 4.64
CA MET A 137 -7.40 30.80 3.95
C MET A 137 -6.26 30.51 2.96
N MET A 138 -5.41 29.53 3.26
CA MET A 138 -4.27 29.15 2.41
C MET A 138 -4.63 28.83 0.94
N PRO A 139 -5.65 28.01 0.61
CA PRO A 139 -6.02 27.76 -0.79
C PRO A 139 -6.64 28.98 -1.49
N GLU A 140 -7.11 29.99 -0.74
CA GLU A 140 -7.62 31.24 -1.32
C GLU A 140 -6.48 32.19 -1.73
N ILE A 141 -5.32 32.08 -1.07
CA ILE A 141 -4.13 32.92 -1.31
C ILE A 141 -3.17 32.24 -2.29
N VAL A 142 -3.00 30.92 -2.17
CA VAL A 142 -2.01 30.16 -2.91
C VAL A 142 -2.65 29.47 -4.12
N PRO A 143 -2.17 29.72 -5.35
CA PRO A 143 -2.62 29.02 -6.54
C PRO A 143 -2.45 27.50 -6.43
N ARG A 144 -3.36 26.72 -7.03
CA ARG A 144 -3.40 25.26 -6.94
C ARG A 144 -2.10 24.56 -7.34
N GLU A 145 -1.42 25.10 -8.35
CA GLU A 145 -0.15 24.58 -8.87
C GLU A 145 0.96 24.62 -7.82
N ARG A 146 0.80 25.43 -6.77
CA ARG A 146 1.79 25.69 -5.71
C ARG A 146 1.39 25.16 -4.34
N TRP A 147 0.28 24.45 -4.23
CA TRP A 147 -0.11 23.84 -2.95
C TRP A 147 0.95 22.85 -2.43
N GLY A 148 1.70 22.19 -3.32
CA GLY A 148 2.83 21.32 -2.93
C GLY A 148 3.94 22.09 -2.21
N ARG A 149 4.47 23.17 -2.81
CA ARG A 149 5.39 24.10 -2.13
C ARG A 149 4.83 24.66 -0.82
N ALA A 150 3.59 25.15 -0.81
CA ALA A 150 2.99 25.71 0.40
C ALA A 150 2.89 24.66 1.51
N SER A 151 2.51 23.43 1.18
CA SER A 151 2.52 22.28 2.10
C SER A 151 3.94 21.95 2.58
N GLY A 152 4.95 22.07 1.73
CA GLY A 152 6.36 21.92 2.12
C GLY A 152 6.81 22.96 3.16
N TYR A 153 6.48 24.24 2.95
CA TYR A 153 6.74 25.30 3.93
C TYR A 153 5.94 25.09 5.23
N MET A 154 4.68 24.65 5.14
CA MET A 154 3.89 24.25 6.32
C MET A 154 4.57 23.12 7.08
N GLY A 155 5.08 22.09 6.39
CA GLY A 155 5.81 20.99 7.00
C GLY A 155 7.09 21.45 7.70
N LEU A 156 7.85 22.36 7.10
CA LEU A 156 9.04 22.94 7.72
C LEU A 156 8.70 23.74 8.97
N ALA A 157 7.71 24.63 8.87
CA ALA A 157 7.24 25.43 10.00
C ALA A 157 6.69 24.54 11.13
N SER A 158 6.08 23.39 10.80
CA SER A 158 5.72 22.37 11.78
C SER A 158 6.94 21.82 12.52
N LEU A 159 7.95 21.34 11.78
CA LEU A 159 9.14 20.75 12.38
C LEU A 159 9.92 21.76 13.23
N THR A 160 10.19 22.94 12.70
CA THR A 160 10.94 23.98 13.42
C THR A 160 10.15 24.55 14.59
N GLY A 161 8.83 24.70 14.45
CA GLY A 161 7.94 25.13 15.53
C GLY A 161 7.95 24.13 16.67
N SER A 162 7.74 22.84 16.38
CA SER A 162 7.77 21.77 17.39
C SER A 162 9.10 21.66 18.12
N MET A 163 10.23 21.77 17.40
CA MET A 163 11.56 21.79 18.01
C MET A 163 11.74 23.00 18.94
N SER A 164 11.33 24.17 18.49
CA SER A 164 11.38 25.40 19.29
C SER A 164 10.49 25.29 20.53
N GLY A 165 9.32 24.66 20.42
CA GLY A 165 8.39 24.45 21.54
C GLY A 165 8.98 23.54 22.62
N LEU A 166 9.56 22.41 22.22
CA LEU A 166 10.25 21.52 23.16
C LEU A 166 11.45 22.21 23.82
N ALA A 167 12.21 23.00 23.06
CA ALA A 167 13.34 23.77 23.61
C ALA A 167 12.86 24.83 24.61
N VAL A 168 11.82 25.60 24.28
CA VAL A 168 11.24 26.60 25.18
C VAL A 168 10.76 25.93 26.47
N ALA A 169 10.01 24.85 26.36
CA ALA A 169 9.48 24.18 27.54
C ALA A 169 10.55 23.46 28.38
N GLY A 170 11.70 23.09 27.80
CA GLY A 170 12.81 22.48 28.52
C GLY A 170 13.83 23.48 29.11
N LEU A 171 13.92 24.69 28.57
CA LEU A 171 14.90 25.72 28.97
C LEU A 171 14.31 26.80 29.88
N PHE A 172 13.01 27.05 29.78
CA PHE A 172 12.31 28.08 30.54
C PHE A 172 11.43 27.45 31.63
N SER A 173 11.08 28.24 32.65
CA SER A 173 10.06 27.83 33.61
C SER A 173 8.70 27.67 32.93
N ALA A 174 7.78 26.88 33.51
CA ALA A 174 6.43 26.75 32.96
C ALA A 174 5.73 28.12 32.73
N ASP A 175 5.90 29.08 33.64
CA ASP A 175 5.27 30.40 33.54
C ASP A 175 5.85 31.24 32.39
N ASP A 176 7.18 31.25 32.26
CA ASP A 176 7.86 31.92 31.14
C ASP A 176 7.48 31.26 29.81
N ALA A 177 7.35 29.93 29.78
CA ALA A 177 6.94 29.20 28.60
C ALA A 177 5.51 29.57 28.16
N TYR A 178 4.55 29.75 29.09
CA TYR A 178 3.22 30.30 28.77
C TYR A 178 3.30 31.68 28.15
N LEU A 179 4.14 32.58 28.68
CA LEU A 179 4.32 33.92 28.14
C LEU A 179 4.95 33.89 26.74
N VAL A 180 5.96 33.05 26.51
CA VAL A 180 6.55 32.84 25.18
C VAL A 180 5.51 32.33 24.19
N MET A 181 4.63 31.40 24.60
CA MET A 181 3.53 30.93 23.75
C MET A 181 2.54 32.05 23.41
N VAL A 182 2.20 32.92 24.37
CA VAL A 182 1.34 34.10 24.12
C VAL A 182 1.99 35.05 23.12
N VAL A 183 3.25 35.43 23.33
CA VAL A 183 3.98 36.36 22.46
C VAL A 183 4.12 35.78 21.05
N THR A 184 4.47 34.49 20.94
CA THR A 184 4.64 33.84 19.64
C THR A 184 3.32 33.64 18.90
N ALA A 185 2.20 33.37 19.58
CA ALA A 185 0.87 33.31 18.97
C ALA A 185 0.46 34.66 18.36
N LEU A 186 0.66 35.77 19.11
CA LEU A 186 0.38 37.13 18.63
C LEU A 186 1.30 37.52 17.48
N ALA A 187 2.61 37.30 17.61
CA ALA A 187 3.58 37.59 16.57
C ALA A 187 3.33 36.77 15.29
N GLY A 188 3.01 35.48 15.44
CA GLY A 188 2.67 34.59 14.32
C GLY A 188 1.40 35.03 13.59
N GLY A 189 0.34 35.37 14.34
CA GLY A 189 -0.89 35.94 13.78
C GLY A 189 -0.65 37.26 13.05
N LEU A 190 0.20 38.13 13.59
CA LEU A 190 0.59 39.39 12.95
C LEU A 190 1.37 39.15 11.66
N LEU A 191 2.42 38.32 11.70
CA LEU A 191 3.22 37.98 10.51
C LEU A 191 2.36 37.40 9.39
N THR A 192 1.47 36.46 9.71
CA THR A 192 0.53 35.90 8.74
C THR A 192 -0.39 36.99 8.18
N THR A 193 -0.98 37.82 9.04
CA THR A 193 -1.87 38.93 8.60
C THR A 193 -1.17 39.91 7.66
N TRP A 194 0.09 40.26 7.95
CA TRP A 194 0.89 41.14 7.10
C TRP A 194 1.23 40.51 5.74
N ALA A 195 1.37 39.20 5.68
CA ALA A 195 1.64 38.46 4.45
C ALA A 195 0.39 38.25 3.58
N VAL A 196 -0.82 38.28 4.15
CA VAL A 196 -2.05 38.10 3.38
C VAL A 196 -2.28 39.29 2.41
N PRO A 197 -2.46 39.03 1.10
CA PRO A 197 -2.77 40.09 0.14
C PRO A 197 -4.11 40.79 0.43
N ARG A 198 -4.14 42.13 0.35
CA ARG A 198 -5.34 42.96 0.61
C ARG A 198 -6.48 42.77 -0.40
N HIS A 199 -6.16 42.35 -1.62
CA HIS A 199 -7.13 41.92 -2.62
C HIS A 199 -6.87 40.45 -2.93
N PRO A 200 -7.80 39.52 -2.61
CA PRO A 200 -7.65 38.13 -3.02
C PRO A 200 -7.56 38.10 -4.55
N LEU A 201 -6.55 37.40 -5.08
CA LEU A 201 -6.45 37.16 -6.52
C LEU A 201 -7.78 36.55 -6.98
N PRO A 202 -8.32 36.93 -8.15
CA PRO A 202 -9.56 36.35 -8.64
C PRO A 202 -9.33 34.87 -8.92
N SER A 203 -9.60 34.03 -7.92
CA SER A 203 -9.65 32.58 -8.05
C SER A 203 -10.98 32.22 -8.75
N VAL A 204 -11.20 32.77 -9.94
CA VAL A 204 -12.18 32.26 -10.89
C VAL A 204 -11.52 31.10 -11.62
N ALA A 205 -11.29 30.02 -10.88
CA ALA A 205 -11.31 28.72 -11.49
C ALA A 205 -12.46 28.01 -10.79
N VAL A 206 -13.52 27.74 -11.55
CA VAL A 206 -14.49 26.70 -11.23
C VAL A 206 -13.67 25.41 -11.10
N HIS A 207 -13.13 25.18 -9.91
CA HIS A 207 -12.44 23.96 -9.59
C HIS A 207 -13.52 22.88 -9.65
N ALA A 208 -13.28 21.87 -10.50
CA ALA A 208 -14.22 20.81 -10.77
C ALA A 208 -14.95 20.38 -9.49
N VAL A 209 -16.27 20.51 -9.51
CA VAL A 209 -17.19 20.02 -8.47
C VAL A 209 -17.10 18.49 -8.50
N VAL A 210 -16.06 17.94 -7.88
CA VAL A 210 -15.94 16.50 -7.68
C VAL A 210 -16.74 16.19 -6.41
N ARG A 211 -18.04 15.95 -6.56
CA ARG A 211 -18.94 15.55 -5.45
C ARG A 211 -18.61 14.18 -4.84
N ASP A 212 -17.47 13.58 -5.17
CA ASP A 212 -17.11 12.25 -4.72
C ASP A 212 -16.48 12.29 -3.33
N HIS A 213 -17.34 12.24 -2.31
CA HIS A 213 -16.94 12.08 -0.92
C HIS A 213 -16.07 10.83 -0.67
N ARG A 214 -16.07 9.82 -1.56
CA ARG A 214 -15.26 8.60 -1.38
C ARG A 214 -13.77 8.89 -1.50
N VAL A 215 -13.38 9.86 -2.33
CA VAL A 215 -11.97 10.30 -2.45
C VAL A 215 -11.51 10.95 -1.15
N PHE A 216 -12.32 11.85 -0.59
CA PHE A 216 -12.08 12.46 0.71
C PHE A 216 -11.95 11.42 1.82
N VAL A 217 -12.90 10.47 1.90
CA VAL A 217 -12.87 9.40 2.90
C VAL A 217 -11.62 8.54 2.79
N ARG A 218 -11.15 8.22 1.57
CA ARG A 218 -9.89 7.48 1.38
C ARG A 218 -8.69 8.27 1.89
N VAL A 219 -8.56 9.56 1.54
CA VAL A 219 -7.47 10.40 2.04
C VAL A 219 -7.52 10.52 3.56
N PHE A 220 -8.71 10.71 4.13
CA PHE A 220 -8.96 10.73 5.56
C PHE A 220 -8.52 9.42 6.24
N SER A 221 -8.97 8.27 5.74
CA SER A 221 -8.62 6.95 6.32
C SER A 221 -7.14 6.64 6.18
N GLY A 222 -6.53 7.03 5.06
CA GLY A 222 -5.09 6.91 4.84
C GLY A 222 -4.29 7.71 5.86
N ARG A 223 -4.64 8.98 6.06
CA ARG A 223 -4.03 9.84 7.08
C ARG A 223 -4.24 9.30 8.48
N PHE A 224 -5.46 8.85 8.82
CA PHE A 224 -5.74 8.25 10.12
C PHE A 224 -4.81 7.08 10.41
N ALA A 225 -4.65 6.15 9.46
CA ALA A 225 -3.77 4.99 9.63
C ALA A 225 -2.29 5.40 9.78
N LEU A 226 -1.82 6.37 8.99
CA LEU A 226 -0.46 6.91 9.12
C LEU A 226 -0.25 7.56 10.49
N MET A 227 -1.16 8.42 10.93
CA MET A 227 -1.09 9.10 12.22
C MET A 227 -1.22 8.10 13.38
N PHE A 228 -2.03 7.05 13.24
CA PHE A 228 -2.15 5.97 14.22
C PHE A 228 -0.86 5.18 14.41
N GLY A 229 -0.20 4.76 13.32
CA GLY A 229 1.11 4.12 13.40
C GLY A 229 2.16 5.02 14.04
N GLN A 230 2.15 6.31 13.69
CA GLN A 230 3.05 7.30 14.27
C GLN A 230 2.84 7.43 15.78
N THR A 231 1.59 7.59 16.23
CA THR A 231 1.29 7.78 17.65
C THR A 231 1.65 6.53 18.45
N LEU A 232 1.42 5.33 17.93
CA LEU A 232 1.86 4.09 18.58
C LEU A 232 3.38 4.07 18.80
N LEU A 233 4.18 4.47 17.80
CA LEU A 233 5.63 4.57 17.97
C LEU A 233 5.98 5.60 19.04
N MET A 234 5.53 6.85 18.88
CA MET A 234 5.92 7.95 19.75
C MET A 234 5.56 7.72 21.22
N THR A 235 4.37 7.17 21.49
CA THR A 235 3.90 6.90 22.85
C THR A 235 4.76 5.86 23.58
N TYR A 236 5.29 4.86 22.87
CA TYR A 236 5.91 3.68 23.49
C TYR A 236 7.42 3.55 23.34
N VAL A 237 8.08 4.39 22.54
CA VAL A 237 9.54 4.36 22.33
C VAL A 237 10.32 4.47 23.64
N LEU A 238 9.95 5.37 24.55
CA LEU A 238 10.64 5.52 25.84
C LEU A 238 10.58 4.24 26.68
N TYR A 239 9.39 3.63 26.76
CA TYR A 239 9.19 2.41 27.52
C TYR A 239 9.89 1.21 26.87
N PHE A 240 10.02 1.21 25.56
CA PHE A 240 10.83 0.22 24.83
C PHE A 240 12.33 0.33 25.18
N PHE A 241 12.89 1.55 25.23
CA PHE A 241 14.29 1.76 25.67
C PHE A 241 14.55 1.24 27.08
N ARG A 242 13.58 1.38 27.99
CA ARG A 242 13.67 0.88 29.36
C ARG A 242 13.45 -0.63 29.45
N GLY A 243 12.36 -1.12 28.87
CA GLY A 243 11.83 -2.47 29.08
C GLY A 243 12.42 -3.54 28.18
N VAL A 244 13.00 -3.18 27.03
CA VAL A 244 13.59 -4.14 26.07
C VAL A 244 15.09 -3.92 25.91
N LEU A 245 15.54 -2.68 25.77
CA LEU A 245 16.96 -2.37 25.55
C LEU A 245 17.74 -2.14 26.85
N HIS A 246 17.04 -2.04 27.98
CA HIS A 246 17.62 -1.84 29.31
C HIS A 246 18.63 -0.68 29.38
N VAL A 247 18.38 0.40 28.64
CA VAL A 247 19.25 1.57 28.60
C VAL A 247 19.15 2.35 29.90
N SER A 248 20.27 2.73 30.51
CA SER A 248 20.33 3.41 31.81
C SER A 248 19.68 4.80 31.80
N ARG A 249 19.65 5.49 30.65
CA ARG A 249 19.00 6.81 30.45
C ARG A 249 17.98 6.77 29.29
N PRO A 250 16.78 6.16 29.47
CA PRO A 250 15.79 5.99 28.40
C PRO A 250 15.30 7.30 27.80
N ALA A 251 15.19 8.35 28.61
CA ALA A 251 14.79 9.69 28.16
C ALA A 251 15.80 10.28 27.16
N ALA A 252 17.10 10.15 27.43
CA ALA A 252 18.16 10.60 26.52
C ALA A 252 18.15 9.81 25.20
N GLY A 253 17.94 8.49 25.26
CA GLY A 253 17.80 7.66 24.07
C GLY A 253 16.58 8.03 23.22
N THR A 254 15.45 8.32 23.87
CA THR A 254 14.22 8.78 23.21
C THR A 254 14.41 10.13 22.54
N ALA A 255 15.06 11.09 23.22
CA ALA A 255 15.37 12.40 22.67
C ALA A 255 16.32 12.30 21.47
N ALA A 256 17.34 11.45 21.54
CA ALA A 256 18.26 11.21 20.42
C ALA A 256 17.52 10.64 19.19
N VAL A 257 16.62 9.66 19.39
CA VAL A 257 15.79 9.10 18.31
C VAL A 257 14.85 10.14 17.73
N ALA A 258 14.17 10.93 18.57
CA ALA A 258 13.30 12.00 18.11
C ALA A 258 14.08 13.05 17.31
N GLY A 259 15.27 13.45 17.76
CA GLY A 259 16.15 14.37 17.06
C GLY A 259 16.62 13.84 15.70
N LEU A 260 17.02 12.57 15.61
CA LEU A 260 17.39 11.94 14.35
C LEU A 260 16.19 11.81 13.40
N ALA A 261 15.02 11.43 13.90
CA ALA A 261 13.80 11.40 13.12
C ALA A 261 13.42 12.79 12.60
N MET A 262 13.55 13.83 13.42
CA MET A 262 13.32 15.21 13.00
C MET A 262 14.34 15.65 11.95
N GLY A 263 15.62 15.30 12.11
CA GLY A 263 16.66 15.58 11.12
C GLY A 263 16.34 14.94 9.76
N GLY A 264 15.96 13.65 9.76
CA GLY A 264 15.49 12.96 8.56
C GLY A 264 14.24 13.62 7.95
N ALA A 265 13.32 14.06 8.80
CA ALA A 265 12.10 14.74 8.36
C ALA A 265 12.38 16.09 7.72
N VAL A 266 13.24 16.93 8.30
CA VAL A 266 13.62 18.24 7.74
C VAL A 266 14.25 18.07 6.36
N ILE A 267 15.22 17.16 6.23
CA ILE A 267 15.89 16.87 4.95
C ILE A 267 14.85 16.45 3.91
N SER A 268 13.97 15.52 4.27
CA SER A 268 12.95 14.98 3.37
C SER A 268 11.91 16.02 2.98
N THR A 269 11.39 16.81 3.93
CA THR A 269 10.38 17.84 3.66
C THR A 269 10.91 18.91 2.71
N VAL A 270 12.16 19.35 2.88
CA VAL A 270 12.81 20.29 1.97
C VAL A 270 12.93 19.64 0.58
N VAL A 271 13.61 18.49 0.49
CA VAL A 271 13.93 17.87 -0.81
C VAL A 271 12.66 17.49 -1.57
N LEU A 272 11.71 16.81 -0.93
CA LEU A 272 10.52 16.28 -1.61
C LEU A 272 9.41 17.31 -1.83
N GLY A 273 9.31 18.34 -0.98
CA GLY A 273 8.45 19.49 -1.23
C GLY A 273 8.85 20.26 -2.49
N PHE A 274 10.16 20.44 -2.72
CA PHE A 274 10.67 21.07 -3.95
C PHE A 274 10.58 20.15 -5.18
N VAL A 275 10.87 18.86 -5.00
CA VAL A 275 10.82 17.87 -6.09
C VAL A 275 9.38 17.68 -6.59
N SER A 276 8.39 17.55 -5.70
CA SER A 276 6.95 17.39 -6.04
C SER A 276 6.48 18.38 -7.12
N ASP A 277 6.83 19.66 -6.96
CA ASP A 277 6.38 20.73 -7.86
C ASP A 277 7.18 20.77 -9.18
N ARG A 278 8.43 20.28 -9.20
CA ARG A 278 9.23 20.20 -10.44
C ARG A 278 8.90 18.98 -11.29
N THR A 279 8.60 17.85 -10.64
CA THR A 279 8.46 16.56 -11.33
C THR A 279 7.01 16.20 -11.69
N LYS A 280 6.02 17.08 -11.42
CA LYS A 280 4.58 16.81 -11.61
C LYS A 280 4.13 15.46 -10.99
N LEU A 281 4.82 15.02 -9.94
CA LEU A 281 4.51 13.74 -9.28
C LEU A 281 3.19 13.85 -8.54
N ASN A 282 2.39 12.79 -8.56
CA ASN A 282 1.12 12.79 -7.83
C ASN A 282 1.39 12.81 -6.32
N ARG A 283 0.73 13.72 -5.61
CA ARG A 283 0.84 13.86 -4.16
C ARG A 283 0.47 12.57 -3.41
N ALA A 284 -0.52 11.84 -3.94
CA ALA A 284 -0.90 10.52 -3.42
C ALA A 284 0.23 9.49 -3.53
N ASP A 285 0.94 9.44 -4.67
CA ASP A 285 2.08 8.53 -4.87
C ASP A 285 3.22 8.86 -3.90
N LEU A 286 3.47 10.14 -3.63
CA LEU A 286 4.50 10.58 -2.68
C LEU A 286 4.16 10.20 -1.24
N VAL A 287 2.93 10.42 -0.79
CA VAL A 287 2.48 10.00 0.55
C VAL A 287 2.53 8.47 0.69
N ALA A 288 2.16 7.73 -0.34
CA ALA A 288 2.24 6.27 -0.31
C ALA A 288 3.69 5.75 -0.29
N ALA A 289 4.58 6.38 -1.05
CA ALA A 289 6.00 6.08 -1.01
C ALA A 289 6.64 6.43 0.35
N ALA A 290 6.11 7.45 1.03
CA ALA A 290 6.57 7.89 2.34
C ALA A 290 6.29 6.87 3.47
N GLY A 291 5.19 6.13 3.40
CA GLY A 291 4.88 5.14 4.42
C GLY A 291 5.80 3.91 4.38
N ILE A 292 6.56 3.72 3.29
CA ILE A 292 7.52 2.61 3.15
C ILE A 292 8.68 2.74 4.15
N PRO A 293 9.49 3.81 4.13
CA PRO A 293 10.58 3.95 5.10
C PRO A 293 10.06 4.03 6.54
N MET A 294 8.83 4.53 6.77
CA MET A 294 8.18 4.48 8.09
C MET A 294 7.85 3.04 8.52
N ALA A 295 7.30 2.22 7.62
CA ALA A 295 7.00 0.82 7.87
C ALA A 295 8.27 -0.02 8.06
N VAL A 296 9.31 0.22 7.26
CA VAL A 296 10.62 -0.44 7.39
C VAL A 296 11.26 -0.07 8.72
N ALA A 297 11.22 1.20 9.11
CA ALA A 297 11.72 1.62 10.43
C ALA A 297 10.96 0.91 11.57
N ALA A 298 9.62 0.87 11.52
CA ALA A 298 8.81 0.17 12.51
C ALA A 298 9.12 -1.33 12.57
N LEU A 299 9.30 -1.99 11.41
CA LEU A 299 9.74 -3.38 11.34
C LEU A 299 11.14 -3.58 11.91
N GLY A 300 12.05 -2.62 11.66
CA GLY A 300 13.40 -2.58 12.21
C GLY A 300 13.38 -2.53 13.74
N PHE A 301 12.60 -1.62 14.32
CA PHE A 301 12.36 -1.57 15.78
C PHE A 301 11.77 -2.88 16.33
N ALA A 302 10.93 -3.58 15.56
CA ALA A 302 10.27 -4.81 15.99
C ALA A 302 11.17 -6.05 15.94
N VAL A 303 11.98 -6.19 14.89
CA VAL A 303 12.73 -7.44 14.58
C VAL A 303 14.21 -7.32 14.89
N TRP A 304 14.79 -6.12 14.79
CA TRP A 304 16.20 -5.86 15.06
C TRP A 304 16.39 -4.71 16.08
N PRO A 305 15.99 -4.94 17.34
CA PRO A 305 16.10 -3.94 18.42
C PRO A 305 17.55 -3.86 18.92
N SER A 306 18.45 -3.24 18.15
CA SER A 306 19.86 -3.01 18.53
C SER A 306 20.15 -1.53 18.68
N THR A 307 20.84 -1.14 19.76
CA THR A 307 21.24 0.25 20.03
C THR A 307 22.04 0.87 18.89
N GLY A 308 22.84 0.08 18.16
CA GLY A 308 23.59 0.54 16.99
C GLY A 308 22.72 0.79 15.74
N MET A 309 21.57 0.11 15.61
CA MET A 309 20.68 0.23 14.44
C MET A 309 19.54 1.25 14.64
N ILE A 310 19.23 1.59 15.88
CA ILE A 310 18.18 2.56 16.21
C ILE A 310 18.36 3.92 15.51
N PRO A 311 19.57 4.51 15.41
CA PRO A 311 19.76 5.74 14.66
C PRO A 311 19.33 5.65 13.19
N LEU A 312 19.62 4.52 12.55
CA LEU A 312 19.22 4.27 11.17
C LEU A 312 17.69 4.18 11.04
N TRP A 313 17.02 3.45 11.94
CA TRP A 313 15.56 3.35 11.95
C TRP A 313 14.90 4.71 12.21
N ALA A 314 15.47 5.52 13.11
CA ALA A 314 15.00 6.87 13.37
C ALA A 314 15.08 7.77 12.13
N LEU A 315 16.24 7.79 11.45
CA LEU A 315 16.43 8.56 10.22
C LEU A 315 15.49 8.13 9.09
N LEU A 316 15.30 6.82 8.91
CA LEU A 316 14.37 6.27 7.92
C LEU A 316 12.92 6.66 8.23
N TYR A 317 12.48 6.49 9.48
CA TYR A 317 11.17 6.94 9.91
C TYR A 317 10.99 8.45 9.65
N GLY A 318 11.98 9.24 10.05
CA GLY A 318 12.04 10.67 9.82
C GLY A 318 11.88 11.04 8.35
N GLY A 319 12.63 10.39 7.47
CA GLY A 319 12.55 10.61 6.03
C GLY A 319 11.13 10.40 5.48
N GLY A 320 10.46 9.32 5.88
CA GLY A 320 9.06 9.11 5.50
C GLY A 320 8.11 10.13 6.11
N TYR A 321 8.24 10.40 7.40
CA TYR A 321 7.38 11.35 8.11
C TYR A 321 7.48 12.76 7.52
N GLY A 322 8.69 13.22 7.18
CA GLY A 322 8.92 14.50 6.51
C GLY A 322 8.28 14.58 5.13
N THR A 323 8.27 13.48 4.37
CA THR A 323 7.56 13.42 3.09
C THR A 323 6.07 13.58 3.30
N VAL A 324 5.47 12.86 4.28
CA VAL A 324 4.04 12.99 4.59
C VAL A 324 3.72 14.45 4.92
N LEU A 325 4.45 15.09 5.83
CA LEU A 325 4.25 16.49 6.18
C LEU A 325 4.35 17.44 4.97
N SER A 326 5.22 17.14 4.01
CA SER A 326 5.48 18.01 2.86
C SER A 326 4.34 18.09 1.85
N VAL A 327 3.47 17.08 1.76
CA VAL A 327 2.44 17.00 0.71
C VAL A 327 1.03 16.70 1.21
N ASP A 328 0.88 16.30 2.47
CA ASP A 328 -0.39 15.76 2.96
C ASP A 328 -1.52 16.80 3.07
N TRP A 329 -1.21 18.04 3.45
CA TRP A 329 -2.21 19.12 3.39
C TRP A 329 -2.67 19.40 1.95
N ALA A 330 -1.73 19.41 1.00
CA ALA A 330 -2.04 19.59 -0.41
C ALA A 330 -2.86 18.41 -0.99
N LEU A 331 -2.59 17.18 -0.52
CA LEU A 331 -3.38 16.00 -0.84
C LEU A 331 -4.80 16.09 -0.26
N ALA A 332 -4.94 16.62 0.97
CA ALA A 332 -6.22 16.86 1.60
C ALA A 332 -7.07 17.83 0.79
N LEU A 333 -6.52 18.97 0.38
CA LEU A 333 -7.19 19.93 -0.51
C LEU A 333 -7.58 19.32 -1.85
N ASP A 334 -6.75 18.43 -2.39
CA ASP A 334 -7.07 17.66 -3.58
C ASP A 334 -8.18 16.63 -3.37
N SER A 335 -8.59 16.35 -2.14
CA SER A 335 -9.67 15.41 -1.87
C SER A 335 -11.00 16.09 -1.51
N ILE A 336 -10.98 17.40 -1.24
CA ILE A 336 -12.15 18.16 -0.82
C ILE A 336 -13.19 18.21 -1.95
N PRO A 337 -14.44 17.77 -1.70
CA PRO A 337 -15.47 17.72 -2.73
C PRO A 337 -15.94 19.08 -3.24
N ASP A 338 -16.00 20.06 -2.33
CA ASP A 338 -16.46 21.42 -2.61
C ASP A 338 -15.60 22.43 -1.83
N LEU A 339 -14.82 23.24 -2.56
CA LEU A 339 -13.98 24.28 -1.96
C LEU A 339 -14.80 25.40 -1.29
N GLY A 340 -16.10 25.51 -1.56
CA GLY A 340 -17.00 26.40 -0.82
C GLY A 340 -17.20 26.02 0.65
N ASN A 341 -16.87 24.78 1.02
CA ASN A 341 -16.92 24.25 2.39
C ASN A 341 -15.54 23.73 2.86
N VAL A 342 -14.47 24.33 2.33
CA VAL A 342 -13.09 23.90 2.57
C VAL A 342 -12.70 23.89 4.06
N ALA A 343 -13.19 24.83 4.88
CA ALA A 343 -12.82 24.86 6.30
C ALA A 343 -13.51 23.75 7.09
N ARG A 344 -14.79 23.49 6.82
CA ARG A 344 -15.50 22.34 7.39
C ARG A 344 -14.76 21.05 7.07
N ASP A 345 -14.43 20.83 5.80
CA ASP A 345 -13.84 19.57 5.35
C ASP A 345 -12.40 19.41 5.86
N LEU A 346 -11.60 20.48 5.93
CA LEU A 346 -10.30 20.44 6.61
C LEU A 346 -10.44 20.22 8.13
N GLY A 347 -11.50 20.74 8.75
CA GLY A 347 -11.84 20.46 10.14
C GLY A 347 -12.15 18.98 10.37
N VAL A 348 -12.91 18.35 9.47
CA VAL A 348 -13.15 16.89 9.49
C VAL A 348 -11.85 16.13 9.23
N TRP A 349 -11.01 16.57 8.29
CA TRP A 349 -9.69 16.00 8.06
C TRP A 349 -8.79 16.06 9.30
N GLY A 350 -8.90 17.12 10.12
CA GLY A 350 -8.21 17.25 11.40
C GLY A 350 -8.54 16.13 12.40
N ILE A 351 -9.75 15.57 12.35
CA ILE A 351 -10.15 14.44 13.21
C ILE A 351 -9.23 13.22 12.99
N ALA A 352 -8.73 13.01 11.76
CA ALA A 352 -7.79 11.93 11.48
C ALA A 352 -6.46 12.06 12.24
N SER A 353 -6.13 13.26 12.73
CA SER A 353 -4.96 13.54 13.57
C SER A 353 -5.30 13.62 15.06
N GLY A 354 -6.54 13.99 15.41
CA GLY A 354 -7.01 14.08 16.79
C GLY A 354 -7.41 12.73 17.43
N LEU A 355 -7.93 11.78 16.64
CA LEU A 355 -8.31 10.45 17.14
C LEU A 355 -7.12 9.57 17.57
N PRO A 356 -6.01 9.51 16.82
CA PRO A 356 -4.90 8.61 17.16
C PRO A 356 -4.29 8.80 18.56
N PRO A 357 -4.04 10.02 19.07
CA PRO A 357 -3.59 10.24 20.46
C PRO A 357 -4.50 9.62 21.53
N VAL A 358 -5.78 9.42 21.25
CA VAL A 358 -6.72 8.77 22.18
C VAL A 358 -6.70 7.24 22.02
N LEU A 359 -6.74 6.76 20.77
CA LEU A 359 -6.85 5.33 20.48
C LEU A 359 -5.54 4.57 20.64
N ALA A 360 -4.42 5.15 20.21
CA ALA A 360 -3.13 4.45 20.19
C ALA A 360 -2.63 4.07 21.59
N PRO A 361 -2.70 4.92 22.64
CA PRO A 361 -2.36 4.51 24.00
C PRO A 361 -3.28 3.42 24.55
N ALA A 362 -4.59 3.44 24.23
CA ALA A 362 -5.51 2.39 24.66
C ALA A 362 -5.16 1.04 24.02
N VAL A 363 -4.92 1.03 22.71
CA VAL A 363 -4.52 -0.16 21.95
C VAL A 363 -3.15 -0.66 22.40
N GLY A 364 -2.17 0.23 22.57
CA GLY A 364 -0.84 -0.12 23.05
C GLY A 364 -0.85 -0.68 24.47
N GLY A 365 -1.65 -0.08 25.38
CA GLY A 365 -1.84 -0.57 26.74
C GLY A 365 -2.45 -1.96 26.77
N TRP A 366 -3.46 -2.21 25.92
CA TRP A 366 -4.08 -3.52 25.76
C TRP A 366 -3.10 -4.58 25.23
N ILE A 367 -2.27 -4.26 24.23
CA ILE A 367 -1.23 -5.18 23.74
C ILE A 367 -0.20 -5.47 24.85
N LEU A 368 0.19 -4.44 25.61
CA LEU A 368 1.15 -4.57 26.69
C LEU A 368 0.60 -5.33 27.90
N SER A 369 -0.72 -5.48 28.04
CA SER A 369 -1.34 -6.28 29.10
C SER A 369 -1.39 -7.78 28.79
N TRP A 370 -1.06 -8.20 27.57
CA TRP A 370 -1.06 -9.61 27.19
C TRP A 370 -0.02 -10.42 27.97
N ALA A 371 -0.31 -11.69 28.24
CA ALA A 371 0.56 -12.63 28.94
C ALA A 371 1.72 -13.16 28.06
N LEU A 372 2.46 -12.26 27.40
CA LEU A 372 3.64 -12.56 26.57
C LEU A 372 4.93 -12.03 27.23
N PRO A 373 6.14 -12.45 26.81
CA PRO A 373 7.38 -11.78 27.20
C PRO A 373 7.41 -10.31 26.75
N ILE A 374 8.01 -9.42 27.54
CA ILE A 374 7.99 -7.97 27.28
C ILE A 374 8.46 -7.60 25.86
N GLY A 375 9.57 -8.19 25.40
CA GLY A 375 10.09 -7.97 24.04
C GLY A 375 9.10 -8.37 22.94
N GLN A 376 8.32 -9.43 23.15
CA GLN A 376 7.29 -9.85 22.18
C GLN A 376 6.10 -8.90 22.15
N ARG A 377 5.69 -8.34 23.29
CA ARG A 377 4.62 -7.33 23.35
C ARG A 377 5.00 -6.07 22.56
N TYR A 378 6.22 -5.57 22.75
CA TYR A 378 6.74 -4.42 21.98
C TYR A 378 6.93 -4.76 20.49
N ARG A 379 7.34 -5.99 20.16
CA ARG A 379 7.42 -6.46 18.77
C ARG A 379 6.05 -6.40 18.09
N VAL A 380 4.99 -6.89 18.73
CA VAL A 380 3.62 -6.79 18.21
C VAL A 380 3.19 -5.34 18.03
N LEU A 381 3.49 -4.47 19.01
CA LEU A 381 3.17 -3.06 18.98
C LEU A 381 3.81 -2.34 17.78
N PHE A 382 5.10 -2.56 17.54
CA PHE A 382 5.80 -1.97 16.40
C PHE A 382 5.41 -2.59 15.06
N LEU A 383 5.09 -3.90 15.01
CA LEU A 383 4.52 -4.51 13.82
C LEU A 383 3.14 -3.93 13.48
N MET A 384 2.32 -3.61 14.48
CA MET A 384 1.03 -2.94 14.29
C MET A 384 1.23 -1.51 13.75
N ALA A 385 2.20 -0.76 14.28
CA ALA A 385 2.56 0.55 13.73
C ALA A 385 3.00 0.44 12.25
N GLY A 386 3.87 -0.53 11.94
CA GLY A 386 4.29 -0.83 10.57
C GLY A 386 3.13 -1.19 9.64
N LEU A 387 2.20 -2.03 10.11
CA LEU A 387 1.00 -2.40 9.39
C LEU A 387 0.11 -1.17 9.13
N ALA A 388 -0.06 -0.29 10.12
CA ALA A 388 -0.83 0.94 9.96
C ALA A 388 -0.20 1.87 8.89
N PHE A 389 1.13 1.96 8.81
CA PHE A 389 1.79 2.71 7.74
C PHE A 389 1.58 2.12 6.35
N VAL A 390 1.67 0.79 6.24
CA VAL A 390 1.41 0.08 4.97
C VAL A 390 -0.06 0.24 4.55
N LEU A 391 -1.01 0.05 5.47
CA LEU A 391 -2.43 0.26 5.20
C LEU A 391 -2.72 1.69 4.78
N GLY A 392 -2.17 2.68 5.49
CA GLY A 392 -2.31 4.09 5.12
C GLY A 392 -1.80 4.37 3.71
N SER A 393 -0.63 3.84 3.36
CA SER A 393 -0.03 3.97 2.03
C SER A 393 -0.89 3.33 0.94
N ILE A 394 -1.39 2.11 1.17
CA ILE A 394 -2.26 1.40 0.22
C ILE A 394 -3.58 2.15 0.01
N ILE A 395 -4.19 2.66 1.09
CA ILE A 395 -5.43 3.43 1.01
C ILE A 395 -5.21 4.70 0.18
N VAL A 396 -4.12 5.42 0.39
CA VAL A 396 -3.81 6.64 -0.36
C VAL A 396 -3.59 6.34 -1.85
N LEU A 397 -2.94 5.22 -2.21
CA LEU A 397 -2.79 4.81 -3.62
C LEU A 397 -4.12 4.51 -4.31
N SER A 398 -5.14 4.12 -3.55
CA SER A 398 -6.47 3.87 -4.11
C SER A 398 -7.20 5.15 -4.53
N VAL A 399 -6.67 6.34 -4.21
CA VAL A 399 -7.24 7.63 -4.58
C VAL A 399 -7.05 7.87 -6.09
N ARG A 400 -8.11 7.64 -6.87
CA ARG A 400 -8.16 7.97 -8.30
C ARG A 400 -8.41 9.47 -8.49
N ARG A 401 -7.60 10.11 -9.33
CA ARG A 401 -8.00 11.31 -10.07
C ARG A 401 -7.79 11.09 -11.57
N PRO A 402 -8.71 11.57 -12.43
CA PRO A 402 -8.57 11.41 -13.87
C PRO A 402 -7.59 12.47 -14.42
N ARG A 403 -6.31 12.12 -14.63
CA ARG A 403 -5.51 12.62 -15.76
C ARG A 403 -4.15 11.92 -15.91
N ALA A 404 -3.76 11.77 -17.19
CA ALA A 404 -2.59 11.11 -17.77
C ALA A 404 -2.19 9.76 -17.12
N ARG A 405 -2.57 8.65 -17.77
CA ARG A 405 -2.17 7.28 -17.41
C ARG A 405 -0.64 7.19 -17.29
N ARG A 406 -0.09 7.33 -16.09
CA ARG A 406 1.29 6.96 -15.82
C ARG A 406 1.37 5.43 -15.89
N GLU A 407 2.08 4.91 -16.89
CA GLU A 407 2.09 3.47 -17.19
C GLU A 407 2.82 2.64 -16.12
N TRP A 408 3.76 3.26 -15.38
CA TRP A 408 4.65 2.65 -14.38
C TRP A 408 5.05 3.64 -13.28
N SER A 409 5.14 3.18 -12.02
CA SER A 409 5.73 3.94 -10.91
C SER A 409 6.92 3.19 -10.30
N PRO A 410 8.17 3.69 -10.42
CA PRO A 410 9.35 3.01 -9.88
C PRO A 410 9.33 2.93 -8.35
N ALA A 411 8.75 3.93 -7.67
CA ALA A 411 8.63 3.94 -6.21
C ALA A 411 7.64 2.88 -5.71
N LEU A 412 6.48 2.77 -6.36
CA LEU A 412 5.49 1.75 -6.02
C LEU A 412 5.98 0.34 -6.39
N ALA A 413 6.64 0.21 -7.54
CA ALA A 413 7.27 -1.04 -7.94
C ALA A 413 8.35 -1.46 -6.94
N GLY A 414 9.18 -0.53 -6.46
CA GLY A 414 10.16 -0.77 -5.40
C GLY A 414 9.53 -1.23 -4.08
N LEU A 415 8.42 -0.60 -3.66
CA LEU A 415 7.67 -1.03 -2.48
C LEU A 415 7.20 -2.48 -2.58
N VAL A 416 6.49 -2.76 -3.67
CA VAL A 416 5.89 -4.06 -3.89
C VAL A 416 6.98 -5.10 -4.07
N LEU A 417 8.07 -4.76 -4.76
CA LEU A 417 9.25 -5.61 -4.86
C LEU A 417 9.82 -5.97 -3.48
N VAL A 418 9.99 -5.01 -2.56
CA VAL A 418 10.50 -5.30 -1.21
C VAL A 418 9.55 -6.22 -0.45
N VAL A 419 8.25 -5.93 -0.44
CA VAL A 419 7.23 -6.74 0.24
C VAL A 419 7.21 -8.16 -0.33
N LEU A 420 7.20 -8.29 -1.66
CA LEU A 420 7.19 -9.56 -2.35
C LEU A 420 8.49 -10.34 -2.13
N LEU A 421 9.66 -9.70 -2.16
CA LEU A 421 10.95 -10.34 -1.89
C LEU A 421 11.03 -10.91 -0.47
N VAL A 422 10.52 -10.18 0.52
CA VAL A 422 10.46 -10.68 1.91
C VAL A 422 9.52 -11.88 1.97
N TYR A 423 8.31 -11.76 1.42
CA TYR A 423 7.33 -12.85 1.39
C TYR A 423 7.88 -14.10 0.68
N THR A 424 8.45 -13.93 -0.51
CA THR A 424 8.97 -15.04 -1.31
C THR A 424 10.15 -15.71 -0.64
N ARG A 425 11.09 -14.95 -0.06
CA ARG A 425 12.23 -15.54 0.68
C ARG A 425 11.85 -16.28 1.94
N LEU A 426 10.76 -15.89 2.62
CA LEU A 426 10.29 -16.60 3.81
C LEU A 426 9.65 -17.95 3.46
N ARG A 427 8.94 -18.03 2.33
CA ARG A 427 8.08 -19.17 1.98
C ARG A 427 8.65 -20.10 0.90
N TYR A 428 9.49 -19.58 0.00
CA TYR A 428 9.94 -20.24 -1.21
C TYR A 428 11.46 -20.20 -1.35
N GLN A 429 11.99 -21.16 -2.09
CA GLN A 429 13.35 -21.17 -2.59
C GLN A 429 13.27 -21.16 -4.12
N ILE A 430 13.56 -20.01 -4.72
CA ILE A 430 13.40 -19.80 -6.17
C ILE A 430 14.77 -19.94 -6.84
N GLY A 431 14.86 -20.84 -7.81
CA GLY A 431 16.02 -21.00 -8.68
C GLY A 431 15.71 -20.52 -10.09
N VAL A 432 16.46 -19.53 -10.57
CA VAL A 432 16.31 -19.00 -11.94
C VAL A 432 17.43 -19.55 -12.83
N MET A 433 17.06 -20.06 -13.99
CA MET A 433 17.93 -20.69 -14.98
C MET A 433 17.81 -19.99 -16.34
N GLY A 434 18.86 -20.08 -17.16
CA GLY A 434 18.91 -19.47 -18.49
C GLY A 434 19.21 -17.96 -18.45
N ARG A 435 19.23 -17.33 -19.64
CA ARG A 435 19.55 -15.91 -19.77
C ARG A 435 18.26 -15.10 -19.66
N ILE A 436 18.16 -14.32 -18.60
CA ILE A 436 17.05 -13.39 -18.41
C ILE A 436 17.11 -12.33 -19.52
N PRO A 437 16.00 -12.04 -20.20
CA PRO A 437 15.96 -11.00 -21.23
C PRO A 437 16.45 -9.67 -20.64
N GLY A 438 17.64 -9.19 -21.04
CA GLY A 438 18.43 -8.23 -20.22
C GLY A 438 18.86 -6.89 -20.82
N GLU A 439 19.15 -6.74 -22.11
CA GLU A 439 19.68 -5.47 -22.65
C GLU A 439 18.60 -4.37 -22.80
N GLY A 440 18.44 -3.49 -21.80
CA GLY A 440 18.27 -2.07 -22.10
C GLY A 440 16.93 -1.36 -21.83
N ARG A 441 15.76 -1.77 -22.37
CA ARG A 441 14.66 -0.76 -22.46
C ARG A 441 13.20 -1.12 -22.13
N SER A 442 12.70 -2.33 -22.34
CA SER A 442 11.28 -2.61 -22.01
C SER A 442 10.91 -4.04 -22.36
N ARG A 443 10.25 -4.80 -21.45
CA ARG A 443 9.88 -6.20 -21.73
C ARG A 443 8.52 -6.57 -21.12
N LEU A 444 7.61 -7.04 -21.96
CA LEU A 444 6.21 -7.34 -21.66
C LEU A 444 6.04 -8.82 -21.32
N ILE A 445 5.64 -9.15 -20.11
CA ILE A 445 5.48 -10.54 -19.69
C ILE A 445 4.00 -10.93 -19.77
N VAL A 446 3.61 -11.79 -20.71
CA VAL A 446 2.23 -12.33 -20.73
C VAL A 446 2.24 -13.67 -20.01
N ALA A 447 1.98 -13.65 -18.70
CA ALA A 447 1.88 -14.88 -17.92
C ALA A 447 0.41 -15.16 -17.58
N ASN A 448 -0.14 -16.21 -18.18
CA ASN A 448 -1.25 -16.96 -17.59
C ASN A 448 -0.64 -18.19 -16.89
N HIS A 449 -1.12 -18.51 -15.70
CA HIS A 449 -0.40 -19.33 -14.74
C HIS A 449 -0.91 -20.76 -14.67
N ALA A 450 -0.01 -21.71 -14.40
CA ALA A 450 -0.43 -23.02 -13.89
C ALA A 450 -1.00 -22.86 -12.47
N HIS A 451 -0.37 -22.01 -11.64
CA HIS A 451 -0.80 -21.67 -10.29
C HIS A 451 -0.56 -20.18 -9.96
N ASP A 452 -1.46 -19.57 -9.18
CA ASP A 452 -1.53 -18.12 -8.88
C ASP A 452 -0.24 -17.44 -8.34
N LEU A 453 0.80 -18.17 -7.97
CA LEU A 453 2.04 -17.64 -7.37
C LEU A 453 3.00 -17.05 -8.42
N GLU A 454 3.00 -17.58 -9.64
CA GLU A 454 3.87 -17.17 -10.74
C GLU A 454 3.71 -15.68 -11.10
N GLY A 455 2.49 -15.15 -11.00
CA GLY A 455 2.16 -13.75 -11.31
C GLY A 455 2.74 -12.74 -10.34
N MET A 456 3.16 -13.21 -9.17
CA MET A 456 3.88 -12.41 -8.19
C MET A 456 5.40 -12.59 -8.33
N ILE A 457 5.86 -13.79 -8.66
CA ILE A 457 7.27 -14.16 -8.64
C ILE A 457 8.02 -13.67 -9.89
N ILE A 458 7.47 -13.93 -11.09
CA ILE A 458 8.17 -13.64 -12.36
C ILE A 458 8.40 -12.12 -12.55
N PRO A 459 7.39 -11.25 -12.36
CA PRO A 459 7.62 -9.79 -12.46
C PRO A 459 8.60 -9.27 -11.41
N THR A 460 8.60 -9.87 -10.21
CA THR A 460 9.51 -9.51 -9.10
C THR A 460 10.96 -9.83 -9.45
N GLU A 461 11.25 -11.03 -9.96
CA GLU A 461 12.62 -11.38 -10.35
C GLU A 461 13.08 -10.52 -11.54
N LEU A 462 12.22 -10.26 -12.52
CA LEU A 462 12.57 -9.38 -13.65
C LEU A 462 12.84 -7.93 -13.22
N ALA A 463 12.04 -7.38 -12.31
CA ALA A 463 12.30 -6.06 -11.72
C ALA A 463 13.58 -6.04 -10.87
N ARG A 464 13.95 -7.16 -10.24
CA ARG A 464 15.21 -7.30 -9.48
C ARG A 464 16.44 -7.30 -10.39
N PHE A 465 16.39 -7.96 -11.54
CA PHE A 465 17.52 -8.01 -12.50
C PHE A 465 17.58 -6.80 -13.43
N GLY A 466 16.43 -6.29 -13.88
CA GLY A 466 16.34 -5.12 -14.76
C GLY A 466 16.39 -3.78 -14.02
N GLY A 467 16.12 -3.76 -12.70
CA GLY A 467 16.03 -2.55 -11.89
C GLY A 467 14.66 -1.87 -11.97
N VAL A 468 14.21 -1.30 -10.86
CA VAL A 468 12.86 -0.70 -10.68
C VAL A 468 12.57 0.51 -11.58
N TRP A 469 13.60 1.08 -12.20
CA TRP A 469 13.49 2.21 -13.11
C TRP A 469 13.03 1.80 -14.51
N HIS A 470 13.21 0.52 -14.88
CA HIS A 470 12.74 -0.02 -16.13
C HIS A 470 11.33 -0.61 -15.95
N PRO A 471 10.34 -0.19 -16.75
CA PRO A 471 8.98 -0.66 -16.58
C PRO A 471 8.85 -2.15 -16.88
N VAL A 472 8.28 -2.88 -15.93
CA VAL A 472 7.89 -4.29 -16.11
C VAL A 472 6.39 -4.31 -16.36
N MET A 473 6.00 -4.70 -17.57
CA MET A 473 4.57 -4.84 -17.92
C MET A 473 4.19 -6.31 -17.82
N SER A 474 3.04 -6.62 -17.24
CA SER A 474 2.51 -7.98 -17.25
C SER A 474 1.03 -8.05 -17.62
N ALA A 475 0.60 -9.15 -18.19
CA ALA A 475 -0.83 -9.45 -18.34
C ALA A 475 -1.35 -10.07 -17.04
N GLY A 476 -2.55 -9.67 -16.61
CA GLY A 476 -3.22 -10.24 -15.45
C GLY A 476 -4.71 -10.35 -15.71
N SER A 477 -5.35 -11.36 -15.12
CA SER A 477 -6.80 -11.58 -15.24
C SER A 477 -7.58 -10.29 -14.95
N VAL A 478 -8.62 -10.01 -15.75
CA VAL A 478 -9.57 -8.88 -15.52
C VAL A 478 -10.07 -8.85 -14.07
N ARG A 479 -10.24 -10.02 -13.44
CA ARG A 479 -10.73 -10.18 -12.07
C ARG A 479 -9.85 -9.48 -11.04
N MET A 480 -8.55 -9.33 -11.30
CA MET A 480 -7.64 -8.57 -10.42
C MET A 480 -8.01 -7.08 -10.33
N PHE A 481 -8.73 -6.58 -11.33
CA PHE A 481 -9.16 -5.18 -11.45
C PHE A 481 -10.61 -4.97 -10.98
N GLU A 482 -11.20 -5.98 -10.36
CA GLU A 482 -12.58 -5.99 -9.85
C GLU A 482 -12.59 -6.00 -8.32
N PRO A 483 -13.59 -5.36 -7.67
CA PRO A 483 -13.82 -5.49 -6.24
C PRO A 483 -14.14 -6.96 -5.89
N GLY A 484 -13.79 -7.35 -4.67
CA GLY A 484 -13.94 -8.72 -4.19
C GLY A 484 -12.74 -9.60 -4.47
N PHE A 485 -11.85 -9.23 -5.42
CA PHE A 485 -10.64 -10.02 -5.72
C PHE A 485 -9.85 -10.41 -4.46
N MET A 486 -9.54 -9.42 -3.60
CA MET A 486 -8.82 -9.63 -2.35
C MET A 486 -9.58 -10.52 -1.36
N ALA A 487 -10.92 -10.47 -1.36
CA ALA A 487 -11.73 -11.28 -0.47
C ALA A 487 -11.68 -12.79 -0.78
N ALA A 488 -11.40 -13.18 -2.02
CA ALA A 488 -11.12 -14.58 -2.35
C ALA A 488 -9.70 -15.00 -2.00
N ARG A 489 -8.75 -14.08 -2.02
CA ARG A 489 -7.33 -14.41 -1.90
C ARG A 489 -6.84 -14.40 -0.46
N VAL A 490 -7.47 -13.60 0.40
CA VAL A 490 -7.11 -13.49 1.82
C VAL A 490 -7.92 -14.49 2.64
N PRO A 491 -7.29 -15.52 3.24
CA PRO A 491 -7.98 -16.51 4.04
C PRO A 491 -8.49 -15.91 5.37
N GLY A 492 -9.43 -16.61 6.01
CA GLY A 492 -9.96 -16.24 7.32
C GLY A 492 -10.99 -15.10 7.30
N PRO A 493 -11.24 -14.44 8.45
CA PRO A 493 -12.27 -13.41 8.60
C PRO A 493 -11.89 -12.06 7.98
N VAL A 494 -10.61 -11.87 7.63
CA VAL A 494 -10.10 -10.62 7.04
C VAL A 494 -10.51 -10.47 5.58
N GLY A 495 -10.63 -11.57 4.83
CA GLY A 495 -11.00 -11.55 3.41
C GLY A 495 -12.31 -10.80 3.14
N PRO A 496 -13.43 -11.14 3.80
CA PRO A 496 -14.70 -10.45 3.60
C PRO A 496 -14.65 -8.95 3.90
N LEU A 497 -13.81 -8.48 4.84
CA LEU A 497 -13.63 -7.06 5.13
C LEU A 497 -13.02 -6.28 3.94
N LEU A 498 -12.32 -6.98 3.06
CA LEU A 498 -11.68 -6.43 1.86
C LEU A 498 -12.57 -6.56 0.61
N ALA A 499 -13.84 -6.95 0.76
CA ALA A 499 -14.76 -7.20 -0.35
C ALA A 499 -14.95 -5.99 -1.28
N TRP A 500 -15.00 -4.78 -0.71
CA TRP A 500 -15.17 -3.54 -1.47
C TRP A 500 -13.87 -3.00 -2.07
N TRP A 501 -12.72 -3.55 -1.68
CA TRP A 501 -11.43 -3.02 -2.11
C TRP A 501 -11.08 -3.49 -3.52
N ASN A 502 -10.93 -2.53 -4.44
CA ASN A 502 -10.45 -2.77 -5.79
C ASN A 502 -8.96 -2.40 -5.88
N VAL A 503 -8.10 -3.41 -6.04
CA VAL A 503 -6.64 -3.23 -6.19
C VAL A 503 -6.21 -2.89 -7.62
N GLY A 504 -7.14 -2.95 -8.58
CA GLY A 504 -6.95 -2.63 -9.99
C GLY A 504 -6.13 -1.37 -10.27
N PRO A 505 -6.40 -0.22 -9.63
CA PRO A 505 -5.59 0.98 -9.81
C PRO A 505 -4.12 0.78 -9.44
N ILE A 506 -3.85 0.09 -8.33
CA ILE A 506 -2.51 -0.17 -7.82
C ILE A 506 -1.75 -1.08 -8.79
N VAL A 507 -2.38 -2.18 -9.22
CA VAL A 507 -1.75 -3.14 -10.12
C VAL A 507 -1.55 -2.57 -11.53
N ARG A 508 -2.41 -1.63 -11.99
CA ARG A 508 -2.16 -0.88 -13.23
C ARG A 508 -0.91 -0.03 -13.15
N ILE A 509 -0.68 0.64 -12.02
CA ILE A 509 0.51 1.48 -11.80
C ILE A 509 1.78 0.61 -11.68
N LEU A 510 1.63 -0.63 -11.23
CA LEU A 510 2.68 -1.66 -11.22
C LEU A 510 2.90 -2.33 -12.58
N GLY A 511 2.30 -1.81 -13.66
CA GLY A 511 2.50 -2.34 -15.02
C GLY A 511 1.62 -3.54 -15.37
N VAL A 512 0.70 -3.99 -14.51
CA VAL A 512 -0.24 -5.06 -14.85
C VAL A 512 -1.34 -4.52 -15.76
N ARG A 513 -1.66 -5.25 -16.83
CA ARG A 513 -2.71 -4.93 -17.80
C ARG A 513 -3.78 -6.03 -17.80
N PRO A 514 -5.07 -5.67 -17.83
CA PRO A 514 -6.14 -6.66 -17.83
C PRO A 514 -6.11 -7.47 -19.12
N ILE A 515 -6.33 -8.78 -18.99
CA ILE A 515 -6.61 -9.68 -20.10
C ILE A 515 -7.80 -10.58 -19.73
N GLU A 516 -8.84 -10.57 -20.55
CA GLU A 516 -10.02 -11.42 -20.36
C GLU A 516 -9.67 -12.91 -20.54
N ASP A 517 -9.82 -13.69 -19.46
CA ASP A 517 -9.52 -15.13 -19.44
C ASP A 517 -10.71 -16.08 -19.46
N ARG A 518 -11.93 -15.60 -19.17
CA ARG A 518 -13.14 -16.42 -19.16
C ARG A 518 -14.34 -15.62 -19.71
N PRO A 519 -14.39 -15.39 -21.03
CA PRO A 519 -15.42 -14.54 -21.62
C PRO A 519 -16.83 -15.12 -21.48
N LEU A 520 -16.98 -16.44 -21.49
CA LEU A 520 -18.28 -17.13 -21.54
C LEU A 520 -18.85 -17.55 -20.17
N SER A 521 -18.00 -17.69 -19.15
CA SER A 521 -18.40 -18.11 -17.81
C SER A 521 -17.50 -17.45 -16.77
N ARG A 522 -18.07 -16.65 -15.87
CA ARG A 522 -17.32 -15.91 -14.84
C ARG A 522 -18.17 -15.76 -13.58
N PRO A 523 -17.59 -15.33 -12.46
CA PRO A 523 -18.34 -15.13 -11.22
C PRO A 523 -19.52 -14.18 -11.41
N LEU A 524 -20.66 -14.47 -10.79
CA LEU A 524 -21.84 -13.58 -10.83
C LEU A 524 -21.48 -12.15 -10.42
N ALA A 525 -20.67 -11.98 -9.37
CA ALA A 525 -20.17 -10.67 -8.94
C ALA A 525 -19.37 -9.91 -10.03
N SER A 526 -18.68 -10.59 -10.94
CA SER A 526 -17.96 -9.96 -12.06
C SER A 526 -18.92 -9.44 -13.12
N TRP A 527 -19.98 -10.20 -13.45
CA TRP A 527 -21.05 -9.71 -14.33
C TRP A 527 -21.76 -8.50 -13.72
N ALA A 528 -22.08 -8.58 -12.43
CA ALA A 528 -22.70 -7.49 -11.69
C ALA A 528 -21.83 -6.23 -11.71
N TYR A 529 -20.51 -6.38 -11.64
CA TYR A 529 -19.59 -5.26 -11.68
C TYR A 529 -19.57 -4.54 -13.03
N LEU A 530 -19.58 -5.30 -14.12
CA LEU A 530 -19.60 -4.74 -15.48
C LEU A 530 -20.85 -3.90 -15.72
N VAL A 531 -22.01 -4.42 -15.31
CA VAL A 531 -23.30 -3.69 -15.37
C VAL A 531 -23.27 -2.49 -14.42
N PHE A 532 -22.78 -2.68 -13.19
CA PHE A 532 -22.70 -1.61 -12.19
C PHE A 532 -21.87 -0.40 -12.65
N GLN A 533 -20.76 -0.63 -13.37
CA GLN A 533 -19.93 0.46 -13.88
C GLN A 533 -20.63 1.32 -14.93
N ASN A 534 -21.55 0.74 -15.70
CA ASN A 534 -22.18 1.38 -16.85
C ASN A 534 -23.59 1.89 -16.55
N PHE A 535 -24.33 1.19 -15.68
CA PHE A 535 -25.73 1.47 -15.37
C PHE A 535 -25.99 1.82 -13.89
N GLY A 536 -24.97 1.73 -13.03
CA GLY A 536 -25.08 2.06 -11.61
C GLY A 536 -25.67 0.92 -10.75
N ASN A 537 -26.18 1.28 -9.57
CA ASN A 537 -26.59 0.29 -8.56
C ASN A 537 -28.04 -0.18 -8.72
N LEU A 538 -28.27 -1.05 -9.71
CA LEU A 538 -29.58 -1.62 -10.05
C LEU A 538 -29.98 -2.78 -9.11
N PRO A 539 -31.26 -3.15 -9.05
CA PRO A 539 -31.73 -4.40 -8.42
C PRO A 539 -31.11 -5.64 -9.07
N LEU A 540 -30.74 -6.65 -8.28
CA LEU A 540 -30.18 -7.91 -8.79
C LEU A 540 -31.16 -8.63 -9.73
N ALA A 541 -32.46 -8.64 -9.38
CA ALA A 541 -33.51 -9.29 -10.15
C ALA A 541 -33.80 -8.62 -11.51
N GLU A 542 -33.35 -7.38 -11.72
CA GLU A 542 -33.46 -6.71 -13.02
C GLU A 542 -32.37 -7.21 -14.00
N VAL A 543 -31.19 -7.53 -13.45
CA VAL A 543 -29.99 -7.85 -14.22
C VAL A 543 -29.83 -9.36 -14.42
N PHE A 544 -30.22 -10.16 -13.44
CA PHE A 544 -30.05 -11.60 -13.43
C PHE A 544 -31.39 -12.34 -13.41
N GLU A 545 -31.44 -13.49 -14.09
CA GLU A 545 -32.55 -14.43 -14.00
C GLU A 545 -32.75 -14.87 -12.54
N ALA A 546 -33.99 -14.89 -12.04
CA ALA A 546 -34.28 -15.17 -10.63
C ALA A 546 -33.76 -16.54 -10.17
N SER A 547 -33.71 -17.52 -11.07
CA SER A 547 -33.16 -18.86 -10.81
C SER A 547 -31.66 -18.86 -10.50
N GLN A 548 -30.95 -17.80 -10.89
CA GLN A 548 -29.52 -17.66 -10.70
C GLN A 548 -29.17 -16.91 -9.42
N ILE A 549 -30.13 -16.34 -8.70
CA ILE A 549 -29.89 -15.61 -7.44
C ILE A 549 -30.12 -16.58 -6.27
N PRO A 550 -29.17 -16.76 -5.34
CA PRO A 550 -29.35 -17.65 -4.21
C PRO A 550 -30.53 -17.18 -3.32
N PRO A 551 -31.37 -18.10 -2.81
CA PRO A 551 -32.62 -17.76 -2.15
C PRO A 551 -32.46 -17.01 -0.82
N HIS A 552 -31.27 -17.07 -0.20
CA HIS A 552 -30.98 -16.35 1.05
C HIS A 552 -30.60 -14.88 0.82
N ILE A 553 -30.50 -14.43 -0.43
CA ILE A 553 -30.23 -13.03 -0.76
C ILE A 553 -31.56 -12.27 -0.80
N PRO A 554 -31.66 -11.09 -0.14
CA PRO A 554 -32.88 -10.31 -0.15
C PRO A 554 -33.37 -10.01 -1.58
N HIS A 555 -34.68 -10.12 -1.82
CA HIS A 555 -35.25 -9.87 -3.15
C HIS A 555 -35.09 -8.42 -3.62
N ASP A 556 -34.98 -7.47 -2.69
CA ASP A 556 -34.71 -6.05 -2.93
C ASP A 556 -33.20 -5.73 -3.02
N ALA A 557 -32.34 -6.74 -2.96
CA ALA A 557 -30.90 -6.57 -3.05
C ALA A 557 -30.49 -5.91 -4.37
N ARG A 558 -29.55 -4.97 -4.27
CA ARG A 558 -28.94 -4.29 -5.42
C ARG A 558 -27.58 -4.88 -5.76
N LEU A 559 -27.06 -4.63 -6.96
CA LEU A 559 -25.76 -5.12 -7.45
C LEU A 559 -24.62 -4.95 -6.42
N SER A 560 -24.61 -3.85 -5.66
CA SER A 560 -23.68 -3.59 -4.54
C SER A 560 -23.54 -4.71 -3.51
N VAL A 561 -24.58 -5.55 -3.34
CA VAL A 561 -24.59 -6.69 -2.41
C VAL A 561 -23.51 -7.72 -2.77
N CYS A 562 -23.13 -7.81 -4.04
CA CYS A 562 -22.06 -8.68 -4.54
C CYS A 562 -20.69 -8.43 -3.88
N TRP A 563 -20.46 -7.22 -3.35
CA TRP A 563 -19.23 -6.84 -2.67
C TRP A 563 -19.42 -6.55 -1.19
N SER A 564 -20.59 -6.87 -0.63
CA SER A 564 -20.84 -6.76 0.80
C SER A 564 -20.04 -7.79 1.59
N THR A 565 -19.62 -7.44 2.81
CA THR A 565 -18.88 -8.33 3.71
C THR A 565 -19.64 -9.63 3.99
N ARG A 566 -20.98 -9.60 3.95
CA ARG A 566 -21.85 -10.74 4.23
C ARG A 566 -21.96 -11.72 3.05
N PHE A 567 -22.06 -11.22 1.82
CA PHE A 567 -22.43 -12.04 0.65
C PHE A 567 -21.32 -12.19 -0.41
N VAL A 568 -20.15 -11.55 -0.22
CA VAL A 568 -19.05 -11.57 -1.21
C VAL A 568 -18.54 -12.97 -1.57
N ARG A 569 -18.64 -13.95 -0.67
CA ARG A 569 -18.21 -15.33 -0.95
C ARG A 569 -19.29 -16.11 -1.68
N ASP A 570 -20.54 -15.93 -1.27
CA ASP A 570 -21.70 -16.65 -1.82
C ASP A 570 -21.99 -16.28 -3.27
N LEU A 571 -21.74 -15.03 -3.66
CA LEU A 571 -22.02 -14.52 -5.01
C LEU A 571 -20.87 -14.69 -6.02
N ARG A 572 -19.98 -15.66 -5.79
CA ARG A 572 -18.78 -15.89 -6.60
C ARG A 572 -18.69 -17.22 -7.35
N TYR A 573 -19.78 -17.97 -7.40
CA TYR A 573 -19.87 -19.10 -8.31
C TYR A 573 -19.89 -18.62 -9.75
N ASP A 574 -19.27 -19.41 -10.62
CA ASP A 574 -19.19 -19.13 -12.05
C ASP A 574 -20.57 -19.33 -12.68
N VAL A 575 -21.07 -18.30 -13.36
CA VAL A 575 -22.30 -18.36 -14.16
C VAL A 575 -21.99 -17.98 -15.60
N THR A 576 -22.72 -18.62 -16.52
CA THR A 576 -22.61 -18.30 -17.95
C THR A 576 -23.30 -16.98 -18.26
N ILE A 577 -23.03 -16.42 -19.43
CA ILE A 577 -23.70 -15.20 -19.91
C ILE A 577 -25.24 -15.34 -19.98
N MET A 578 -25.76 -16.56 -20.00
CA MET A 578 -27.21 -16.83 -19.99
C MET A 578 -27.88 -16.50 -18.66
N ALA A 579 -27.10 -16.29 -17.59
CA ALA A 579 -27.63 -15.86 -16.30
C ALA A 579 -28.16 -14.42 -16.31
N LEU A 580 -27.76 -13.61 -17.29
CA LEU A 580 -28.23 -12.24 -17.49
C LEU A 580 -29.58 -12.24 -18.19
N THR A 581 -30.45 -11.29 -17.82
CA THR A 581 -31.67 -11.01 -18.57
C THR A 581 -31.33 -10.55 -20.00
N LYS A 582 -32.29 -10.68 -20.93
CA LYS A 582 -32.04 -10.51 -22.38
C LYS A 582 -31.35 -9.19 -22.73
N ASP A 583 -31.81 -8.08 -22.17
CA ASP A 583 -31.30 -6.74 -22.50
C ASP A 583 -29.83 -6.56 -22.07
N TYR A 584 -29.50 -6.96 -20.83
CA TYR A 584 -28.12 -6.90 -20.34
C TYR A 584 -27.24 -7.94 -21.02
N ARG A 585 -27.77 -9.12 -21.37
CA ARG A 585 -27.03 -10.15 -22.11
C ARG A 585 -26.54 -9.64 -23.47
N ASP A 586 -27.41 -9.00 -24.24
CA ASP A 586 -27.07 -8.49 -25.57
C ASP A 586 -26.13 -7.27 -25.50
N TRP A 587 -26.29 -6.43 -24.47
CA TRP A 587 -25.33 -5.36 -24.19
C TRP A 587 -23.95 -5.90 -23.79
N VAL A 588 -23.90 -6.83 -22.81
CA VAL A 588 -22.66 -7.43 -22.32
C VAL A 588 -21.89 -8.13 -23.44
N ARG A 589 -22.57 -8.80 -24.38
CA ARG A 589 -21.92 -9.41 -25.55
C ARG A 589 -21.16 -8.39 -26.40
N ARG A 590 -21.75 -7.22 -26.64
CA ARG A 590 -21.11 -6.13 -27.40
C ARG A 590 -19.97 -5.49 -26.61
N GLU A 591 -20.20 -5.21 -25.33
CA GLU A 591 -19.19 -4.58 -24.47
C GLU A 591 -17.96 -5.48 -24.28
N LEU A 592 -18.15 -6.78 -24.05
CA LEU A 592 -17.03 -7.71 -23.92
C LEU A 592 -16.19 -7.79 -25.19
N ARG A 593 -16.82 -7.75 -26.36
CA ARG A 593 -16.09 -7.72 -27.63
C ARG A 593 -15.22 -6.48 -27.73
N HIS A 594 -15.78 -5.31 -27.46
CA HIS A 594 -15.03 -4.05 -27.44
C HIS A 594 -13.92 -4.04 -26.40
N GLN A 595 -14.17 -4.62 -25.22
CA GLN A 595 -13.17 -4.74 -24.16
C GLN A 595 -11.99 -5.60 -24.62
N VAL A 596 -12.24 -6.80 -25.16
CA VAL A 596 -11.20 -7.70 -25.65
C VAL A 596 -10.40 -7.05 -26.78
N GLU A 597 -11.07 -6.40 -27.75
CA GLU A 597 -10.41 -5.67 -28.83
C GLU A 597 -9.50 -4.54 -28.28
N SER A 598 -9.98 -3.78 -27.29
CA SER A 598 -9.21 -2.71 -26.63
C SER A 598 -8.00 -3.22 -25.83
N GLU A 599 -8.17 -4.34 -25.12
CA GLU A 599 -7.08 -5.02 -24.41
C GLU A 599 -6.01 -5.51 -25.39
N MET A 600 -6.42 -6.16 -26.48
CA MET A 600 -5.50 -6.62 -27.53
C MET A 600 -4.74 -5.45 -28.18
N ASN A 601 -5.42 -4.36 -28.52
CA ASN A 601 -4.78 -3.15 -29.05
C ASN A 601 -3.75 -2.57 -28.08
N THR A 602 -4.03 -2.62 -26.78
CA THR A 602 -3.08 -2.18 -25.75
C THR A 602 -1.82 -3.04 -25.78
N PHE A 603 -1.95 -4.36 -25.84
CA PHE A 603 -0.80 -5.26 -25.90
C PHE A 603 -0.02 -5.11 -27.22
N SER A 604 -0.69 -5.07 -28.37
CA SER A 604 -0.05 -4.86 -29.68
C SER A 604 0.74 -3.54 -29.73
N SER A 605 0.19 -2.46 -29.16
CA SER A 605 0.91 -1.16 -29.10
C SER A 605 2.17 -1.22 -28.24
N LEU A 606 2.16 -2.02 -27.16
CA LEU A 606 3.35 -2.22 -26.32
C LEU A 606 4.40 -3.03 -27.08
N LEU A 607 3.99 -4.05 -27.82
CA LEU A 607 4.89 -4.89 -28.60
C LEU A 607 5.58 -4.14 -29.73
N GLN A 608 4.83 -3.31 -30.46
CA GLN A 608 5.37 -2.41 -31.49
C GLN A 608 6.38 -1.40 -30.93
N ARG A 609 6.30 -1.04 -29.63
CA ARG A 609 7.30 -0.21 -28.93
C ARG A 609 8.57 -0.98 -28.56
N GLY A 610 8.75 -2.21 -29.03
CA GLY A 610 9.94 -3.05 -28.81
C GLY A 610 9.89 -3.90 -27.54
N TYR A 611 8.71 -4.11 -26.95
CA TYR A 611 8.57 -4.98 -25.78
C TYR A 611 8.66 -6.45 -26.21
N THR A 612 9.41 -7.25 -25.45
CA THR A 612 9.53 -8.71 -25.64
C THR A 612 8.29 -9.43 -25.10
N VAL A 613 7.73 -10.42 -25.80
CA VAL A 613 6.66 -11.32 -25.27
C VAL A 613 7.29 -12.47 -24.51
N TYR A 614 6.63 -12.86 -23.43
CA TYR A 614 6.93 -14.09 -22.71
C TYR A 614 5.69 -14.96 -22.58
N THR A 615 5.85 -16.28 -22.63
CA THR A 615 4.77 -17.25 -22.46
C THR A 615 5.11 -18.24 -21.35
N THR A 616 4.37 -18.20 -20.24
CA THR A 616 4.19 -19.37 -19.33
C THR A 616 3.06 -20.24 -19.86
N PRO A 617 2.85 -21.46 -19.33
CA PRO A 617 1.75 -22.33 -19.74
C PRO A 617 0.41 -21.59 -19.79
N GLU A 618 -0.03 -21.20 -20.98
CA GLU A 618 -1.16 -20.30 -21.14
C GLU A 618 -2.46 -21.12 -21.11
N GLY A 619 -2.93 -21.51 -19.92
CA GLY A 619 -4.13 -22.36 -19.78
C GLY A 619 -5.01 -22.02 -18.57
N ARG A 620 -6.08 -22.79 -18.33
CA ARG A 620 -6.77 -22.73 -17.03
C ARG A 620 -5.79 -23.14 -15.92
N MET A 621 -6.05 -22.71 -14.69
CA MET A 621 -5.35 -23.24 -13.51
C MET A 621 -5.33 -24.77 -13.62
N CYS A 622 -4.12 -25.32 -13.65
CA CYS A 622 -3.92 -26.72 -13.94
C CYS A 622 -4.00 -27.49 -12.63
N ASP A 623 -5.10 -28.21 -12.42
CA ASP A 623 -5.34 -28.97 -11.21
C ASP A 623 -4.80 -30.41 -11.31
N ASP A 624 -4.42 -30.85 -12.52
CA ASP A 624 -4.06 -32.22 -12.86
C ASP A 624 -2.61 -32.40 -13.34
N GLY A 625 -1.82 -31.33 -13.45
CA GLY A 625 -0.42 -31.34 -13.89
C GLY A 625 -0.16 -31.06 -15.37
N ARG A 626 -1.17 -31.15 -16.25
CA ARG A 626 -0.99 -30.95 -17.71
C ARG A 626 -0.90 -29.49 -18.16
N LEU A 627 -0.11 -29.21 -19.18
CA LEU A 627 -0.13 -27.96 -19.94
C LEU A 627 -1.50 -27.76 -20.60
N GLY A 628 -2.19 -26.66 -20.28
CA GLY A 628 -3.41 -26.28 -20.97
C GLY A 628 -3.11 -25.68 -22.35
N ARG A 629 -4.08 -25.77 -23.28
CA ARG A 629 -4.01 -25.15 -24.61
C ARG A 629 -3.81 -23.65 -24.54
N PHE A 630 -2.86 -23.13 -25.32
CA PHE A 630 -2.63 -21.70 -25.43
C PHE A 630 -3.81 -20.95 -26.03
N ARG A 631 -3.95 -19.68 -25.66
CA ARG A 631 -5.05 -18.84 -26.13
C ARG A 631 -4.74 -18.31 -27.53
N LYS A 632 -5.78 -18.15 -28.34
CA LYS A 632 -5.65 -17.49 -29.66
C LYS A 632 -5.06 -16.08 -29.60
N SER A 633 -5.24 -15.37 -28.48
CA SER A 633 -4.64 -14.05 -28.25
C SER A 633 -3.11 -14.07 -28.32
N LEU A 634 -2.48 -15.20 -27.99
CA LEU A 634 -1.03 -15.33 -28.05
C LEU A 634 -0.50 -15.31 -29.48
N GLY A 635 -1.18 -15.97 -30.43
CA GLY A 635 -0.80 -15.93 -31.84
C GLY A 635 -0.75 -14.49 -32.39
N VAL A 636 -1.80 -13.70 -32.09
CA VAL A 636 -1.86 -12.28 -32.48
C VAL A 636 -0.72 -11.46 -31.84
N MET A 637 -0.37 -11.77 -30.58
CA MET A 637 0.73 -11.10 -29.90
C MET A 637 2.10 -11.52 -30.46
N GLN A 638 2.29 -12.78 -30.86
CA GLN A 638 3.54 -13.26 -31.47
C GLN A 638 3.85 -12.50 -32.76
N GLU A 639 2.86 -12.32 -33.64
CA GLU A 639 3.02 -11.58 -34.90
C GLU A 639 3.46 -10.12 -34.67
N ALA A 640 3.01 -9.51 -33.57
CA ALA A 640 3.37 -8.14 -33.22
C ALA A 640 4.70 -8.02 -32.44
N ALA A 641 5.27 -9.13 -31.96
CA ALA A 641 6.41 -9.14 -31.06
C ALA A 641 7.75 -9.16 -31.81
N ALA A 642 8.68 -8.29 -31.41
CA ALA A 642 10.04 -8.32 -31.95
C ALA A 642 10.84 -9.57 -31.53
N ARG A 643 10.58 -10.09 -30.32
CA ARG A 643 11.17 -11.33 -29.78
C ARG A 643 10.19 -12.01 -28.81
N VAL A 644 10.16 -13.34 -28.85
CA VAL A 644 9.36 -14.20 -27.95
C VAL A 644 10.30 -15.06 -27.11
N TYR A 645 10.08 -15.11 -25.80
CA TYR A 645 10.77 -16.02 -24.88
C TYR A 645 9.76 -16.98 -24.25
N VAL A 646 10.20 -18.20 -23.98
CA VAL A 646 9.43 -19.18 -23.21
C VAL A 646 9.98 -19.26 -21.79
N ALA A 647 9.13 -19.64 -20.84
CA ALA A 647 9.64 -20.32 -19.66
C ALA A 647 8.89 -21.56 -19.28
N GLY A 648 9.72 -22.53 -18.93
CA GLY A 648 9.34 -23.63 -18.09
C GLY A 648 9.38 -23.26 -16.62
N VAL A 649 8.30 -23.60 -15.91
CA VAL A 649 8.19 -23.51 -14.45
C VAL A 649 7.93 -24.90 -13.89
N SER A 650 8.64 -25.24 -12.83
CA SER A 650 8.46 -26.50 -12.10
C SER A 650 8.48 -26.28 -10.59
N TYR A 651 7.66 -27.05 -9.89
CA TYR A 651 7.62 -27.11 -8.44
C TYR A 651 8.24 -28.42 -7.97
N ASP A 652 8.90 -28.41 -6.81
CA ASP A 652 9.44 -29.62 -6.17
C ASP A 652 8.82 -29.74 -4.77
N VAL A 653 7.67 -30.42 -4.73
CA VAL A 653 6.74 -30.45 -3.57
C VAL A 653 7.13 -31.51 -2.55
N LEU A 654 7.76 -32.61 -3.00
CA LEU A 654 8.19 -33.71 -2.15
C LEU A 654 9.58 -33.49 -1.53
N ARG A 655 10.00 -32.23 -1.35
CA ARG A 655 11.21 -31.91 -0.61
C ARG A 655 10.89 -31.22 0.72
N PRO A 656 11.63 -31.53 1.80
CA PRO A 656 11.43 -30.87 3.08
C PRO A 656 11.77 -29.38 3.01
N GLY A 657 11.07 -28.58 3.83
CA GLY A 657 11.32 -27.15 4.03
C GLY A 657 10.51 -26.21 3.13
N LYS A 658 11.15 -25.15 2.64
CA LYS A 658 10.52 -24.14 1.75
C LYS A 658 10.17 -24.77 0.41
N LEU A 659 9.08 -24.32 -0.22
CA LEU A 659 8.73 -24.80 -1.56
C LEU A 659 9.83 -24.38 -2.54
N ARG A 660 10.43 -25.36 -3.21
CA ARG A 660 11.40 -25.11 -4.27
C ARG A 660 10.64 -24.88 -5.57
N MET A 661 10.97 -23.78 -6.25
CA MET A 661 10.42 -23.41 -7.54
C MET A 661 11.57 -23.14 -8.49
N TRP A 662 11.55 -23.79 -9.65
CA TRP A 662 12.53 -23.61 -10.71
C TRP A 662 11.88 -22.91 -11.89
N VAL A 663 12.53 -21.85 -12.37
CA VAL A 663 12.09 -21.08 -13.54
C VAL A 663 13.24 -21.00 -14.52
N ARG A 664 13.02 -21.41 -15.76
CA ARG A 664 14.00 -21.27 -16.84
C ARG A 664 13.50 -20.33 -17.92
N PHE A 665 14.32 -19.36 -18.30
CA PHE A 665 14.05 -18.48 -19.44
C PHE A 665 14.92 -18.89 -20.63
N GLU A 666 14.30 -19.16 -21.78
CA GLU A 666 15.01 -19.41 -23.04
C GLU A 666 14.24 -18.89 -24.25
N LEU A 667 14.93 -18.76 -25.39
CA LEU A 667 14.25 -18.58 -26.68
C LEU A 667 13.53 -19.89 -27.04
N PRO A 668 12.35 -19.84 -27.67
CA PRO A 668 11.65 -21.06 -28.07
C PRO A 668 12.52 -21.89 -28.99
N ARG A 669 12.69 -23.18 -28.65
CA ARG A 669 13.41 -24.15 -29.50
C ARG A 669 12.69 -24.35 -30.83
N TRP A 670 11.36 -24.33 -30.78
CA TRP A 670 10.45 -24.46 -31.91
C TRP A 670 9.44 -23.31 -31.89
N PRO A 671 9.72 -22.19 -32.59
CA PRO A 671 8.88 -20.99 -32.56
C PRO A 671 7.42 -21.25 -32.96
N ASP A 672 7.19 -22.14 -33.92
CA ASP A 672 5.85 -22.51 -34.39
C ASP A 672 5.13 -23.48 -33.43
N GLN A 673 5.86 -24.11 -32.51
CA GLN A 673 5.35 -25.07 -31.52
C GLN A 673 5.73 -24.63 -30.10
N LEU A 674 5.17 -23.50 -29.66
CA LEU A 674 5.49 -22.96 -28.33
C LEU A 674 5.11 -23.89 -27.18
N GLU A 675 4.05 -24.69 -27.31
CA GLU A 675 3.63 -25.64 -26.26
C GLU A 675 4.75 -26.66 -25.99
N LEU A 676 5.33 -27.24 -27.04
CA LEU A 676 6.49 -28.12 -26.93
C LEU A 676 7.73 -27.40 -26.42
N SER A 677 7.97 -26.16 -26.88
CA SER A 677 9.09 -25.34 -26.41
C SER A 677 9.01 -25.05 -24.91
N VAL A 678 7.81 -24.78 -24.37
CA VAL A 678 7.58 -24.55 -22.94
C VAL A 678 7.78 -25.85 -22.15
N THR A 679 7.27 -26.98 -22.66
CA THR A 679 7.47 -28.30 -22.04
C THR A 679 8.96 -28.68 -22.02
N ALA A 680 9.70 -28.43 -23.09
CA ALA A 680 11.15 -28.68 -23.16
C ALA A 680 11.97 -27.76 -22.24
N ALA A 681 11.51 -26.52 -22.03
CA ALA A 681 12.13 -25.57 -21.12
C ALA A 681 11.84 -25.87 -19.64
N ARG A 682 10.82 -26.70 -19.32
CA ARG A 682 10.39 -27.04 -17.96
C ARG A 682 11.49 -27.83 -17.22
N PRO A 683 12.07 -27.30 -16.14
CA PRO A 683 13.11 -28.02 -15.40
C PRO A 683 12.56 -29.28 -14.72
N ILE A 684 13.17 -30.43 -14.96
CA ILE A 684 12.82 -31.68 -14.31
C ILE A 684 13.39 -31.68 -12.88
N THR A 685 12.53 -31.98 -11.91
CA THR A 685 12.84 -31.93 -10.46
C THR A 685 12.94 -33.32 -9.86
N ALA A 686 13.43 -33.43 -8.62
CA ALA A 686 13.55 -34.71 -7.94
C ALA A 686 12.18 -35.38 -7.74
N SER A 687 11.12 -34.62 -7.45
CA SER A 687 9.74 -35.12 -7.37
C SER A 687 9.29 -35.84 -8.64
N HIS A 688 9.64 -35.34 -9.83
CA HIS A 688 9.26 -35.98 -11.10
C HIS A 688 9.86 -37.38 -11.22
N LEU A 689 11.17 -37.49 -10.99
CA LEU A 689 11.92 -38.73 -11.20
C LEU A 689 11.53 -39.79 -10.17
N ILE A 690 11.39 -39.41 -8.90
CA ILE A 690 10.98 -40.34 -7.84
C ILE A 690 9.55 -40.84 -8.07
N ILE A 691 8.60 -39.97 -8.44
CA ILE A 691 7.23 -40.42 -8.71
C ILE A 691 7.18 -41.33 -9.93
N ARG A 692 7.94 -41.04 -10.99
CA ARG A 692 8.06 -41.93 -12.15
C ARG A 692 8.53 -43.32 -11.73
N ALA A 693 9.67 -43.40 -11.05
CA ALA A 693 10.25 -44.66 -10.58
C ALA A 693 9.28 -45.42 -9.64
N TRP A 694 8.63 -44.70 -8.72
CA TRP A 694 7.66 -45.27 -7.79
C TRP A 694 6.44 -45.89 -8.50
N LEU A 695 5.91 -45.23 -9.53
CA LEU A 695 4.73 -45.68 -10.27
C LEU A 695 5.03 -46.87 -11.19
N GLU A 696 6.26 -46.96 -11.71
CA GLU A 696 6.70 -48.11 -12.52
C GLU A 696 6.78 -49.40 -11.68
N ARG A 697 7.10 -49.30 -10.39
CA ARG A 697 7.26 -50.45 -9.48
C ARG A 697 6.76 -50.18 -8.04
N PRO A 698 5.43 -50.19 -7.80
CA PRO A 698 4.83 -49.79 -6.51
C PRO A 698 5.08 -50.76 -5.32
N HIS A 699 5.82 -51.85 -5.50
CA HIS A 699 6.01 -52.92 -4.49
C HIS A 699 7.48 -53.28 -4.22
N VAL A 700 8.42 -52.38 -4.51
CA VAL A 700 9.86 -52.68 -4.48
C VAL A 700 10.55 -51.89 -3.37
N ARG A 701 11.73 -52.36 -2.92
CA ARG A 701 12.52 -51.73 -1.85
C ARG A 701 12.94 -50.31 -2.25
N ASP A 702 13.01 -49.40 -1.28
CA ASP A 702 13.38 -47.98 -1.49
C ASP A 702 14.68 -47.78 -2.30
N LEU A 703 15.64 -48.71 -2.18
CA LEU A 703 16.90 -48.66 -2.92
C LEU A 703 16.72 -48.81 -4.43
N ASP A 704 15.77 -49.65 -4.87
CA ASP A 704 15.53 -49.90 -6.29
C ASP A 704 14.84 -48.70 -6.94
N VAL A 705 13.91 -48.03 -6.22
CA VAL A 705 13.28 -46.79 -6.67
C VAL A 705 14.30 -45.68 -6.87
N LEU A 706 15.31 -45.59 -6.00
CA LEU A 706 16.39 -44.61 -6.13
C LEU A 706 17.29 -44.90 -7.35
N ALA A 707 17.60 -46.18 -7.60
CA ALA A 707 18.38 -46.61 -8.75
C ALA A 707 17.64 -46.33 -10.07
N ASP A 708 16.35 -46.64 -10.13
CA ASP A 708 15.50 -46.35 -11.28
C ASP A 708 15.41 -44.83 -11.53
N ALA A 709 15.22 -44.02 -10.48
CA ALA A 709 15.20 -42.57 -10.60
C ALA A 709 16.54 -41.97 -11.08
N LEU A 710 17.67 -42.57 -10.70
CA LEU A 710 18.98 -42.19 -11.25
C LEU A 710 19.11 -42.57 -12.72
N THR A 711 18.61 -43.74 -13.13
CA THR A 711 18.57 -44.14 -14.55
C THR A 711 17.75 -43.14 -15.36
N HIS A 712 16.55 -42.80 -14.88
CA HIS A 712 15.67 -41.79 -15.49
C HIS A 712 16.32 -40.41 -15.58
N LEU A 713 17.14 -40.03 -14.59
CA LEU A 713 17.92 -38.79 -14.64
C LEU A 713 18.92 -38.80 -15.82
N HIS A 714 19.60 -39.92 -16.06
CA HIS A 714 20.54 -40.04 -17.19
C HIS A 714 19.80 -39.96 -18.53
N GLU A 715 18.69 -40.70 -18.70
CA GLU A 715 17.84 -40.65 -19.91
C GLU A 715 17.44 -39.22 -20.27
N VAL A 716 16.97 -38.47 -19.27
CA VAL A 716 16.52 -37.08 -19.43
C VAL A 716 17.67 -36.15 -19.84
N ARG A 717 18.86 -36.35 -19.25
CA ARG A 717 20.05 -35.54 -19.57
C ARG A 717 20.55 -35.82 -20.98
N ASP A 718 20.59 -37.09 -21.38
CA ASP A 718 21.03 -37.52 -22.70
C ASP A 718 20.07 -37.03 -23.80
N ALA A 719 18.78 -36.91 -23.48
CA ALA A 719 17.78 -36.31 -24.37
C ALA A 719 17.88 -34.77 -24.48
N GLY A 720 18.78 -34.11 -23.75
CA GLY A 720 18.93 -32.64 -23.78
C GLY A 720 17.77 -31.88 -23.11
N LEU A 721 17.04 -32.55 -22.21
CA LEU A 721 16.01 -31.92 -21.39
C LEU A 721 16.66 -31.21 -20.19
N VAL A 722 15.95 -30.21 -19.68
CA VAL A 722 16.45 -29.35 -18.61
C VAL A 722 16.25 -30.02 -17.26
N VAL A 723 17.30 -30.10 -16.46
CA VAL A 723 17.25 -30.62 -15.08
C VAL A 723 17.47 -29.47 -14.10
N ALA A 724 16.79 -29.49 -12.95
CA ALA A 724 17.01 -28.54 -11.87
C ALA A 724 18.49 -28.50 -11.39
N ASN A 725 19.00 -27.31 -11.11
CA ASN A 725 20.43 -27.11 -10.79
C ASN A 725 20.89 -27.86 -9.53
N ASP A 726 20.05 -27.97 -8.51
CA ASP A 726 20.37 -28.68 -7.28
C ASP A 726 20.44 -30.20 -7.51
N LEU A 727 19.51 -30.75 -8.28
CA LEU A 727 19.50 -32.13 -8.71
C LEU A 727 20.72 -32.48 -9.59
N THR A 728 21.20 -31.53 -10.41
CA THR A 728 22.42 -31.72 -11.20
C THR A 728 23.69 -31.73 -10.34
N ARG A 729 23.72 -30.91 -9.27
CA ARG A 729 24.88 -30.80 -8.38
C ARG A 729 25.02 -31.96 -7.41
N ASN A 730 23.90 -32.46 -6.89
CA ASN A 730 23.90 -33.54 -5.91
C ASN A 730 22.68 -34.46 -6.10
N PRO A 731 22.71 -35.33 -7.13
CA PRO A 731 21.54 -36.10 -7.54
C PRO A 731 21.09 -37.09 -6.47
N GLU A 732 22.01 -37.87 -5.91
CA GLU A 732 21.67 -38.90 -4.91
C GLU A 732 21.03 -38.33 -3.65
N ALA A 733 21.59 -37.24 -3.11
CA ALA A 733 21.03 -36.61 -1.92
C ALA A 733 19.64 -36.04 -2.19
N CYS A 734 19.45 -35.35 -3.32
CA CYS A 734 18.16 -34.80 -3.70
C CYS A 734 17.08 -35.89 -3.89
N LEU A 735 17.42 -36.97 -4.59
CA LEU A 735 16.51 -38.11 -4.82
C LEU A 735 16.19 -38.84 -3.52
N ARG A 736 17.19 -39.10 -2.67
CA ARG A 736 17.00 -39.77 -1.37
C ARG A 736 16.08 -38.98 -0.45
N GLU A 737 16.32 -37.68 -0.30
CA GLU A 737 15.44 -36.81 0.50
C GLU A 737 14.00 -36.83 0.00
N THR A 738 13.81 -36.83 -1.32
CA THR A 738 12.49 -36.84 -1.95
C THR A 738 11.76 -38.17 -1.71
N LEU A 739 12.48 -39.28 -1.83
CA LEU A 739 11.93 -40.61 -1.58
C LEU A 739 11.49 -40.78 -0.11
N VAL A 740 12.31 -40.35 0.85
CA VAL A 740 11.96 -40.38 2.27
C VAL A 740 10.69 -39.59 2.55
N GLU A 741 10.56 -38.41 1.94
CA GLU A 741 9.38 -37.56 2.08
C GLU A 741 8.14 -38.20 1.43
N LEU A 742 8.29 -38.81 0.25
CA LEU A 742 7.23 -39.55 -0.44
C LEU A 742 6.71 -40.71 0.43
N VAL A 743 7.61 -41.58 0.90
CA VAL A 743 7.28 -42.72 1.76
C VAL A 743 6.57 -42.25 3.03
N ARG A 744 7.08 -41.20 3.68
CA ARG A 744 6.46 -40.64 4.88
C ARG A 744 5.02 -40.17 4.63
N ARG A 745 4.76 -39.51 3.49
CA ARG A 745 3.42 -39.00 3.15
C ARG A 745 2.49 -40.10 2.66
N SER A 746 3.00 -41.12 1.97
CA SER A 746 2.20 -42.23 1.43
C SER A 746 1.75 -43.23 2.50
N GLN A 747 2.53 -43.42 3.57
CA GLN A 747 2.15 -44.28 4.71
C GLN A 747 0.88 -43.83 5.44
N VAL A 748 0.40 -42.60 5.20
CA VAL A 748 -0.82 -42.06 5.82
C VAL A 748 -2.10 -42.52 5.08
N GLY A 749 -1.98 -43.26 3.96
CA GLY A 749 -3.13 -43.78 3.20
C GLY A 749 -3.99 -42.70 2.52
N ALA A 750 -3.53 -41.45 2.52
CA ALA A 750 -4.22 -40.28 1.98
C ALA A 750 -3.52 -39.75 0.74
N ALA A 751 -4.28 -39.07 -0.14
CA ALA A 751 -3.74 -38.37 -1.30
C ALA A 751 -2.66 -37.36 -0.87
N ILE A 752 -1.58 -37.25 -1.66
CA ILE A 752 -0.51 -36.32 -1.34
C ILE A 752 -0.98 -34.92 -1.74
N THR A 753 -1.33 -34.11 -0.74
CA THR A 753 -1.81 -32.74 -0.92
C THR A 753 -0.83 -31.72 -0.36
N ASP A 754 -0.96 -30.47 -0.80
CA ASP A 754 -0.19 -29.35 -0.26
C ASP A 754 -1.10 -28.14 -0.10
N ALA A 755 -1.12 -27.55 1.09
CA ALA A 755 -1.98 -26.40 1.40
C ALA A 755 -1.72 -25.17 0.51
N ARG A 756 -0.57 -25.10 -0.16
CA ARG A 756 -0.22 -24.04 -1.12
C ARG A 756 -0.90 -24.22 -2.48
N PHE A 757 -1.39 -25.43 -2.78
CA PHE A 757 -2.04 -25.82 -4.03
C PHE A 757 -3.42 -26.43 -3.75
N PRO A 758 -4.41 -25.62 -3.30
CA PRO A 758 -5.69 -26.12 -2.79
C PRO A 758 -6.56 -26.83 -3.84
N PHE A 759 -6.27 -26.67 -5.12
CA PHE A 759 -7.00 -27.29 -6.22
C PHE A 759 -6.37 -28.60 -6.73
N VAL A 760 -5.11 -28.86 -6.37
CA VAL A 760 -4.43 -30.12 -6.73
C VAL A 760 -4.84 -31.19 -5.73
N LYS A 761 -5.66 -32.14 -6.18
CA LYS A 761 -6.21 -33.21 -5.33
C LYS A 761 -5.16 -34.24 -4.91
N ASP A 762 -4.20 -34.52 -5.77
CA ASP A 762 -3.15 -35.51 -5.54
C ASP A 762 -1.91 -35.22 -6.38
N PHE A 763 -0.77 -35.03 -5.71
CA PHE A 763 0.50 -34.75 -6.37
C PHE A 763 1.09 -35.97 -7.11
N VAL A 764 0.75 -37.21 -6.72
CA VAL A 764 1.22 -38.38 -7.47
C VAL A 764 0.63 -38.36 -8.89
N SER A 765 -0.69 -38.17 -8.99
CA SER A 765 -1.39 -38.00 -10.26
C SER A 765 -0.90 -36.77 -11.05
N TYR A 766 -0.62 -35.66 -10.37
CA TYR A 766 -0.08 -34.44 -10.96
C TYR A 766 1.25 -34.66 -11.68
N TYR A 767 2.24 -35.24 -11.01
CA TYR A 767 3.56 -35.48 -11.63
C TYR A 767 3.52 -36.61 -12.66
N ARG A 768 2.66 -37.64 -12.49
CA ARG A 768 2.43 -38.65 -13.53
C ARG A 768 1.97 -38.01 -14.84
N ASN A 769 1.03 -37.09 -14.75
CA ASN A 769 0.51 -36.40 -15.93
C ASN A 769 1.56 -35.51 -16.60
N GLN A 770 2.40 -34.81 -15.82
CA GLN A 770 3.55 -34.09 -16.36
C GLN A 770 4.55 -35.02 -17.05
N TRP A 771 4.75 -36.21 -16.50
CA TRP A 771 5.63 -37.20 -17.10
C TRP A 771 5.12 -37.71 -18.44
N ILE A 772 3.81 -37.89 -18.59
CA ILE A 772 3.19 -38.27 -19.87
C ILE A 772 3.52 -37.23 -20.96
N GLU A 773 3.47 -35.94 -20.63
CA GLU A 773 3.83 -34.86 -21.57
C GLU A 773 5.31 -34.90 -21.95
N ILE A 774 6.19 -35.16 -20.98
CA ILE A 774 7.63 -35.30 -21.22
C ILE A 774 7.88 -36.49 -22.14
N ALA A 775 7.21 -37.62 -21.91
CA ALA A 775 7.33 -38.81 -22.75
C ALA A 775 6.81 -38.58 -24.18
N GLU A 776 5.72 -37.83 -24.34
CA GLU A 776 5.21 -37.40 -25.65
C GLU A 776 6.22 -36.49 -26.38
N LEU A 777 6.80 -35.52 -25.67
CA LEU A 777 7.86 -34.67 -26.20
C LEU A 777 9.08 -35.49 -26.66
N LEU A 778 9.52 -36.46 -25.85
CA LEU A 778 10.65 -37.33 -26.20
C LEU A 778 10.37 -38.15 -27.47
N ARG A 779 9.17 -38.73 -27.59
CA ARG A 779 8.73 -39.45 -28.78
C ARG A 779 8.67 -38.55 -30.01
N TRP A 780 8.18 -37.33 -29.86
CA TRP A 780 8.14 -36.34 -30.93
C TRP A 780 9.56 -35.95 -31.36
N MET A 781 10.46 -35.65 -30.43
CA MET A 781 11.86 -35.34 -30.71
C MET A 781 12.59 -36.49 -31.41
N SER A 782 12.28 -37.75 -31.07
CA SER A 782 12.87 -38.91 -31.73
C SER A 782 12.31 -39.17 -33.13
N ALA A 783 11.03 -38.84 -33.36
CA ALA A 783 10.36 -39.01 -34.65
C ALA A 783 10.72 -37.90 -35.66
N GLU A 784 10.95 -36.68 -35.18
CA GLU A 784 11.20 -35.52 -36.04
C GLU A 784 12.67 -35.18 -36.26
N ARG A 785 13.65 -35.85 -35.63
CA ARG A 785 15.09 -35.58 -35.79
C ARG A 785 15.48 -35.52 -37.28
N PRO A 786 15.75 -34.33 -37.86
CA PRO A 786 16.63 -34.23 -39.01
C PRO A 786 18.06 -34.42 -38.48
N ASP A 787 18.96 -34.97 -39.28
CA ASP A 787 20.37 -35.16 -38.91
C ASP A 787 21.00 -33.85 -38.41
N HIS A 788 21.18 -33.75 -37.09
CA HIS A 788 21.86 -32.63 -36.42
C HIS A 788 23.39 -32.84 -36.47
N GLU A 789 23.96 -32.93 -37.67
CA GLU A 789 25.43 -32.85 -37.88
C GLU A 789 25.88 -31.59 -38.63
N SER A 790 24.99 -30.65 -38.95
CA SER A 790 25.42 -29.34 -39.47
C SER A 790 24.54 -28.21 -38.95
N LEU A 791 24.97 -27.54 -37.88
CA LEU A 791 24.75 -26.12 -37.59
C LEU A 791 25.68 -25.63 -36.47
#